data_AF-A0A5T7Y446-F1
#
_entry.id   AF-A0A5T7Y446-F1
#
_cell.length_a   1.000
_cell.length_b   1.000
_cell.length_c   1.000
_cell.angle_alpha   90.00
_cell.angle_beta   90.00
_cell.angle_gamma   90.00
#
_symmetry.space_group_name_H-M   'P 1'
#
loop_
_entity.id
_entity.type
_entity.pdbx_description
1 polymer ?
#
loop_
_entity_poly.entity_id
_entity_poly.type
_entity_poly.pdbx_seq_one_letter_code
_entity_poly.pdbx_strand_id
1 'polypeptide(L)'
;MDLISFKNLCDNVSSERVIIERNTDEAYNLIYELCKNNIDEVSRRTRTLTKHIIFESIFNDTPSAPYLNILQLIFDAARHKDPSNNSNQLPNNKKFDNWKELITVALSAKNNSHFFKDESIGSSFNKNIEFSKSCKELYKYGIDFEFHNDNIMIKKESHEKVLNIIDKYLSKIGGVLILDYSFQMLAQIFDPTQERFQVYRKTSQGLDYIYPEVPWGYIISLGVKSLHIKNSLPYKQTITEYNSFIKFMTDIVSSFEIQPYIVWESIFVDNFKTIEFLQENILYDNLISFFQLKGDYAISIIDNILNYWKFDKIESFGISFEDIIKVGTAIIKISNIQNINLISKSKISKRCGLSIKKTEDIINKIYTNKNEKDLGFPPSSEAVDHVLSPLIPHQSMYISLPKAITSLSVLNCILNQVSKPNGIFDNSKDSSIGKFLEQFIWEQMAQHNIKCYRGDFKSKDKKTKGDCDLLIKNDNYIFLFEIKKKSLTRKAMSGTDFQIIKDLADSVMRSQSQCAKIEHVLLSDKELTLTIDNNKETIYYNNERIFKVSLSLHDFGALQDTNILSTILKLSMQVNFNAEDETINNMLSSWRQYVNTFTEYTIKNRKLMEVEDDNFRNNIFMSIPQLLTILDDSNSTNEFIEICKGAQHMTYSTRCFYKEYSLRKGLYKGRSN
;
A
#
# COMPACT_ATOMS: atom_id res chain seq x y z
N MET A 1 13.76 3.13 -30.32
CA MET A 1 12.88 2.59 -31.36
C MET A 1 11.45 2.86 -30.92
N ASP A 2 10.61 3.49 -31.74
CA ASP A 2 9.17 3.61 -31.51
C ASP A 2 8.40 2.44 -32.15
N LEU A 3 7.09 2.33 -31.85
CA LEU A 3 6.23 1.23 -32.29
C LEU A 3 6.15 1.09 -33.82
N ILE A 4 5.95 2.21 -34.52
CA ILE A 4 5.76 2.23 -35.97
C ILE A 4 7.06 1.82 -36.65
N SER A 5 8.18 2.42 -36.22
CA SER A 5 9.51 2.05 -36.69
C SER A 5 9.83 0.58 -36.44
N PHE A 6 9.44 0.03 -35.29
CA PHE A 6 9.64 -1.38 -34.96
C PHE A 6 8.85 -2.32 -35.88
N LYS A 7 7.55 -2.06 -36.08
CA LYS A 7 6.69 -2.86 -36.98
C LYS A 7 7.20 -2.83 -38.42
N ASN A 8 7.48 -1.64 -38.94
CA ASN A 8 8.05 -1.47 -40.28
C ASN A 8 9.37 -2.23 -40.43
N LEU A 9 10.22 -2.22 -39.40
CA LEU A 9 11.47 -2.96 -39.43
C LEU A 9 11.26 -4.49 -39.41
N CYS A 10 10.31 -4.99 -38.62
CA CYS A 10 9.93 -6.40 -38.60
C CYS A 10 9.39 -6.86 -39.96
N ASP A 11 8.51 -6.07 -40.57
CA ASP A 11 7.90 -6.39 -41.86
C ASP A 11 8.96 -6.39 -42.97
N ASN A 12 9.85 -5.38 -42.96
CA ASN A 12 10.97 -5.30 -43.90
C ASN A 12 11.90 -6.51 -43.79
N VAL A 13 12.34 -6.88 -42.58
CA VAL A 13 13.22 -8.04 -42.38
C VAL A 13 12.52 -9.34 -42.72
N SER A 14 11.24 -9.49 -42.39
CA SER A 14 10.44 -10.68 -42.72
C SER A 14 10.28 -10.87 -44.23
N SER A 15 10.37 -9.79 -45.02
CA SER A 15 10.29 -9.83 -46.49
C SER A 15 11.64 -10.12 -47.18
N GLU A 16 12.77 -10.13 -46.45
CA GLU A 16 14.09 -10.44 -47.01
C GLU A 16 14.18 -11.93 -47.40
N ARG A 17 14.63 -12.23 -48.63
CA ARG A 17 14.57 -13.58 -49.23
C ARG A 17 15.51 -14.62 -48.60
N VAL A 18 16.45 -14.22 -47.75
CA VAL A 18 17.47 -15.11 -47.18
C VAL A 18 17.64 -14.82 -45.68
N ILE A 19 16.92 -15.57 -44.85
CA ILE A 19 17.18 -15.64 -43.41
C ILE A 19 17.85 -17.00 -43.15
N ILE A 20 19.11 -16.98 -42.70
CA ILE A 20 19.82 -18.20 -42.29
C ILE A 20 19.06 -18.79 -41.10
N GLU A 21 18.49 -19.98 -41.25
CA GLU A 21 17.77 -20.67 -40.17
C GLU A 21 18.73 -21.07 -39.04
N ARG A 22 18.33 -20.82 -37.81
CA ARG A 22 19.10 -21.16 -36.59
C ARG A 22 18.23 -21.93 -35.62
N ASN A 23 18.85 -22.75 -34.79
CA ASN A 23 18.17 -23.29 -33.60
C ASN A 23 18.00 -22.18 -32.54
N THR A 24 17.19 -22.46 -31.52
CA THR A 24 16.86 -21.46 -30.49
C THR A 24 18.08 -21.05 -29.66
N ASP A 25 18.94 -21.99 -29.29
CA ASP A 25 20.12 -21.72 -28.44
C ASP A 25 21.15 -20.84 -29.13
N GLU A 26 21.40 -21.06 -30.42
CA GLU A 26 22.27 -20.21 -31.25
C GLU A 26 21.73 -18.78 -31.35
N ALA A 27 20.43 -18.64 -31.58
CA ALA A 27 19.80 -17.33 -31.62
C ALA A 27 19.86 -16.61 -30.26
N TYR A 28 19.68 -17.35 -29.16
CA TYR A 28 19.79 -16.83 -27.80
C TYR A 28 21.18 -16.26 -27.52
N ASN A 29 22.22 -17.05 -27.82
CA ASN A 29 23.61 -16.63 -27.60
C ASN A 29 23.97 -15.40 -28.44
N LEU A 30 23.55 -15.35 -29.70
CA LEU A 30 23.79 -14.20 -30.58
C LEU A 30 23.06 -12.94 -30.09
N ILE A 31 21.80 -13.06 -29.68
CA ILE A 31 21.05 -11.93 -29.10
C ILE A 31 21.71 -11.44 -27.81
N TYR A 32 22.09 -12.35 -26.93
CA TYR A 32 22.79 -11.99 -25.69
C TYR A 32 24.09 -11.23 -25.99
N GLU A 33 24.93 -11.73 -26.91
CA GLU A 33 26.17 -11.08 -27.29
C GLU A 33 25.97 -9.67 -27.88
N LEU A 34 24.90 -9.48 -28.67
CA LEU A 34 24.50 -8.16 -29.17
C LEU A 34 24.03 -7.23 -28.05
N CYS A 35 23.34 -7.78 -27.05
CA CYS A 35 22.74 -7.01 -25.97
C CYS A 35 23.65 -6.80 -24.75
N LYS A 36 24.75 -7.55 -24.57
CA LYS A 36 25.50 -7.65 -23.30
C LYS A 36 25.90 -6.33 -22.65
N ASN A 37 26.14 -5.28 -23.46
CA ASN A 37 26.52 -3.95 -22.98
C ASN A 37 25.32 -2.98 -22.81
N ASN A 38 24.10 -3.39 -23.15
CA ASN A 38 22.87 -2.58 -23.17
C ASN A 38 21.64 -3.40 -22.73
N ILE A 39 21.81 -4.44 -21.90
CA ILE A 39 20.73 -5.38 -21.51
C ILE A 39 19.53 -4.63 -20.93
N ASP A 40 19.77 -3.65 -20.05
CA ASP A 40 18.71 -2.90 -19.38
C ASP A 40 17.88 -2.07 -20.37
N GLU A 41 18.53 -1.37 -21.30
CA GLU A 41 17.84 -0.58 -22.33
C GLU A 41 17.03 -1.48 -23.26
N VAL A 42 17.60 -2.59 -23.75
CA VAL A 42 16.88 -3.54 -24.62
C VAL A 42 15.71 -4.17 -23.87
N SER A 43 15.90 -4.58 -22.61
CA SER A 43 14.85 -5.15 -21.75
C SER A 43 13.73 -4.15 -21.49
N ARG A 44 14.05 -2.89 -21.23
CA ARG A 44 13.07 -1.82 -21.02
C ARG A 44 12.27 -1.58 -22.30
N ARG A 45 12.96 -1.41 -23.44
CA ARG A 45 12.31 -1.13 -24.73
C ARG A 45 11.44 -2.28 -25.23
N THR A 46 11.88 -3.53 -25.07
CA THR A 46 11.06 -4.70 -25.43
C THR A 46 9.78 -4.77 -24.61
N ARG A 47 9.82 -4.47 -23.29
CA ARG A 47 8.62 -4.36 -22.46
C ARG A 47 7.67 -3.24 -22.91
N THR A 48 8.21 -2.05 -23.18
CA THR A 48 7.40 -0.91 -23.68
C THR A 48 6.72 -1.26 -25.01
N LEU A 49 7.48 -1.79 -25.97
CA LEU A 49 6.94 -2.18 -27.28
C LEU A 49 5.90 -3.29 -27.15
N THR A 50 6.13 -4.28 -26.27
CA THR A 50 5.16 -5.35 -25.99
C THR A 50 3.82 -4.78 -25.52
N LYS A 51 3.83 -3.88 -24.53
CA LYS A 51 2.62 -3.20 -24.05
C LYS A 51 1.93 -2.42 -25.18
N HIS A 52 2.68 -1.66 -25.96
CA HIS A 52 2.13 -0.86 -27.06
C HIS A 52 1.52 -1.72 -28.18
N ILE A 53 2.14 -2.85 -28.53
CA ILE A 53 1.62 -3.79 -29.52
C ILE A 53 0.31 -4.42 -29.04
N ILE A 54 0.26 -4.86 -27.78
CA ILE A 54 -0.97 -5.42 -27.20
C ILE A 54 -2.08 -4.37 -27.20
N PHE A 55 -1.76 -3.15 -26.81
CA PHE A 55 -2.70 -2.03 -26.84
C PHE A 55 -3.26 -1.80 -28.24
N GLU A 56 -2.39 -1.57 -29.23
CA GLU A 56 -2.82 -1.32 -30.62
C GLU A 56 -3.59 -2.50 -31.22
N SER A 57 -3.17 -3.74 -30.92
CA SER A 57 -3.82 -4.97 -31.36
C SER A 57 -5.25 -5.08 -30.87
N ILE A 58 -5.47 -4.85 -29.57
CA ILE A 58 -6.81 -4.88 -28.97
C ILE A 58 -7.64 -3.67 -29.42
N PHE A 59 -7.03 -2.49 -29.47
CA PHE A 59 -7.73 -1.24 -29.79
C PHE A 59 -8.23 -1.21 -31.24
N ASN A 60 -7.39 -1.65 -32.18
CA ASN A 60 -7.67 -1.62 -33.63
C ASN A 60 -8.10 -2.97 -34.21
N ASP A 61 -8.24 -4.02 -33.39
CA ASP A 61 -8.54 -5.39 -33.81
C ASP A 61 -7.53 -5.92 -34.87
N THR A 62 -6.24 -5.65 -34.65
CA THR A 62 -5.14 -6.07 -35.54
C THR A 62 -4.32 -7.22 -34.95
N PRO A 63 -3.69 -8.10 -35.77
CA PRO A 63 -2.83 -9.17 -35.26
C PRO A 63 -1.60 -8.65 -34.52
N SER A 64 -1.27 -9.25 -33.36
CA SER A 64 -0.08 -8.92 -32.56
C SER A 64 1.00 -10.00 -32.57
N ALA A 65 0.63 -11.27 -32.80
CA ALA A 65 1.53 -12.42 -32.67
C ALA A 65 2.86 -12.28 -33.44
N PRO A 66 2.89 -11.82 -34.72
CA PRO A 66 4.14 -11.73 -35.46
C PRO A 66 5.19 -10.85 -34.77
N TYR A 67 4.76 -9.77 -34.10
CA TYR A 67 5.63 -8.82 -33.44
C TYR A 67 5.93 -9.20 -31.99
N LEU A 68 4.94 -9.75 -31.27
CA LEU A 68 5.11 -10.18 -29.89
C LEU A 68 6.09 -11.35 -29.76
N ASN A 69 6.03 -12.30 -30.69
CA ASN A 69 6.88 -13.50 -30.66
C ASN A 69 8.37 -13.13 -30.82
N ILE A 70 8.67 -12.13 -31.66
CA ILE A 70 10.01 -11.55 -31.82
C ILE A 70 10.48 -10.90 -30.50
N LEU A 71 9.64 -10.05 -29.90
CA LEU A 71 10.00 -9.33 -28.68
C LEU A 71 10.19 -10.25 -27.47
N GLN A 72 9.39 -11.31 -27.33
CA GLN A 72 9.52 -12.29 -26.26
C GLN A 72 10.86 -13.01 -26.35
N LEU A 73 11.24 -13.49 -27.54
CA LEU A 73 12.52 -14.15 -27.74
C LEU A 73 13.69 -13.20 -27.47
N ILE A 74 13.63 -11.94 -27.94
CA ILE A 74 14.66 -10.95 -27.66
C ILE A 74 14.77 -10.67 -26.17
N PHE A 75 13.64 -10.48 -25.47
CA PHE A 75 13.62 -10.18 -24.05
C PHE A 75 14.19 -11.31 -23.20
N ASP A 76 13.80 -12.56 -23.50
CA ASP A 76 14.29 -13.73 -22.77
C ASP A 76 15.78 -13.96 -23.02
N ALA A 77 16.21 -13.90 -24.28
CA ALA A 77 17.61 -14.07 -24.67
C ALA A 77 18.53 -12.95 -24.13
N ALA A 78 18.08 -11.69 -24.12
CA ALA A 78 18.87 -10.58 -23.57
C ALA A 78 19.16 -10.73 -22.08
N ARG A 79 18.32 -11.49 -21.35
CA ARG A 79 18.46 -11.74 -19.91
C ARG A 79 19.06 -13.12 -19.60
N HIS A 80 19.42 -13.88 -20.61
CA HIS A 80 20.09 -15.17 -20.48
C HIS A 80 21.49 -14.95 -19.86
N LYS A 81 21.64 -15.26 -18.56
CA LYS A 81 22.93 -15.14 -17.89
C LYS A 81 23.83 -16.29 -18.29
N ASP A 82 25.02 -15.98 -18.82
CA ASP A 82 26.15 -16.89 -18.69
C ASP A 82 26.55 -16.92 -17.20
N PRO A 83 26.45 -18.08 -16.50
CA PRO A 83 26.77 -18.19 -15.08
C PRO A 83 28.24 -17.84 -14.75
N SER A 84 29.11 -17.71 -15.74
CA SER A 84 30.50 -17.27 -15.58
C SER A 84 30.70 -15.75 -15.53
N ASN A 85 29.68 -14.95 -15.89
CA ASN A 85 29.82 -13.51 -16.09
C ASN A 85 29.33 -12.71 -14.88
N ASN A 86 30.25 -12.43 -13.94
CA ASN A 86 30.07 -11.49 -12.82
C ASN A 86 30.23 -10.03 -13.29
N SER A 87 29.48 -9.60 -14.30
CA SER A 87 29.55 -8.21 -14.76
C SER A 87 28.75 -7.30 -13.82
N ASN A 88 29.45 -6.72 -12.83
CA ASN A 88 29.05 -5.48 -12.13
C ASN A 88 29.16 -4.26 -13.07
N GLN A 89 28.66 -4.36 -14.31
CA GLN A 89 28.70 -3.23 -15.23
C GLN A 89 27.56 -2.28 -14.89
N LEU A 90 27.93 -1.01 -14.64
CA LEU A 90 26.98 0.09 -14.52
C LEU A 90 26.11 0.18 -15.78
N PRO A 91 24.80 0.49 -15.64
CA PRO A 91 23.91 0.65 -16.78
C PRO A 91 24.51 1.65 -17.78
N ASN A 92 24.72 1.21 -19.01
CA ASN A 92 25.15 2.09 -20.08
C ASN A 92 23.91 2.75 -20.68
N ASN A 93 23.68 4.04 -20.40
CA ASN A 93 22.55 4.82 -20.94
C ASN A 93 22.69 5.14 -22.45
N LYS A 94 23.53 4.40 -23.19
CA LYS A 94 23.66 4.60 -24.62
C LYS A 94 22.45 3.99 -25.33
N LYS A 95 21.90 4.73 -26.27
CA LYS A 95 20.82 4.27 -27.13
C LYS A 95 21.29 3.03 -27.89
N PHE A 96 20.52 1.94 -27.79
CA PHE A 96 20.76 0.74 -28.59
C PHE A 96 20.18 0.93 -29.99
N ASP A 97 21.04 0.88 -31.02
CA ASP A 97 20.66 1.15 -32.41
C ASP A 97 20.65 -0.12 -33.31
N ASN A 98 21.17 -1.26 -32.85
CA ASN A 98 21.27 -2.51 -33.66
C ASN A 98 19.98 -3.36 -33.68
N TRP A 99 18.81 -2.72 -33.66
CA TRP A 99 17.52 -3.42 -33.64
C TRP A 99 17.28 -4.30 -34.87
N LYS A 100 17.77 -3.88 -36.05
CA LYS A 100 17.63 -4.68 -37.28
C LYS A 100 18.26 -6.06 -37.11
N GLU A 101 19.48 -6.09 -36.57
CA GLU A 101 20.24 -7.33 -36.36
C GLU A 101 19.55 -8.24 -35.33
N LEU A 102 19.04 -7.68 -34.22
CA LEU A 102 18.26 -8.44 -33.24
C LEU A 102 17.02 -9.10 -33.87
N ILE A 103 16.27 -8.35 -34.66
CA ILE A 103 15.07 -8.85 -35.34
C ILE A 103 15.44 -9.94 -36.34
N THR A 104 16.50 -9.75 -37.12
CA THR A 104 17.01 -10.77 -38.07
C THR A 104 17.40 -12.06 -37.35
N VAL A 105 18.12 -11.98 -36.23
CA VAL A 105 18.49 -13.16 -35.44
C VAL A 105 17.26 -13.81 -34.82
N ALA A 106 16.32 -13.03 -34.29
CA ALA A 106 15.09 -13.57 -33.71
C ALA A 106 14.23 -14.32 -34.75
N LEU A 107 14.05 -13.73 -35.94
CA LEU A 107 13.33 -14.35 -37.04
C LEU A 107 14.03 -15.60 -37.59
N SER A 108 15.36 -15.70 -37.47
CA SER A 108 16.08 -16.93 -37.87
C SER A 108 15.71 -18.17 -37.05
N ALA A 109 15.17 -17.98 -35.85
CA ALA A 109 14.71 -19.06 -34.98
C ALA A 109 13.21 -19.37 -35.11
N LYS A 110 12.49 -18.75 -36.07
CA LYS A 110 11.02 -18.80 -36.18
C LYS A 110 10.45 -20.22 -36.17
N ASN A 111 11.04 -21.16 -36.90
CA ASN A 111 10.53 -22.55 -36.98
C ASN A 111 10.89 -23.40 -35.75
N ASN A 112 11.93 -23.01 -35.00
CA ASN A 112 12.51 -23.82 -33.93
C ASN A 112 12.07 -23.34 -32.53
N SER A 113 11.78 -22.06 -32.38
CA SER A 113 11.41 -21.45 -31.10
C SER A 113 9.94 -21.68 -30.74
N HIS A 114 9.69 -21.98 -29.47
CA HIS A 114 8.34 -22.16 -28.93
C HIS A 114 7.50 -20.87 -28.96
N PHE A 115 8.14 -19.70 -28.89
CA PHE A 115 7.43 -18.41 -28.93
C PHE A 115 6.66 -18.19 -30.24
N PHE A 116 7.07 -18.82 -31.34
CA PHE A 116 6.40 -18.66 -32.63
C PHE A 116 5.31 -19.72 -32.90
N LYS A 117 5.09 -20.65 -31.96
CA LYS A 117 4.10 -21.74 -32.12
C LYS A 117 2.70 -21.35 -31.64
N ASP A 118 2.58 -20.31 -30.81
CA ASP A 118 1.30 -19.80 -30.31
C ASP A 118 1.01 -18.44 -30.98
N GLU A 119 -0.18 -18.32 -31.56
CA GLU A 119 -0.68 -17.08 -32.17
C GLU A 119 -1.55 -16.26 -31.20
N SER A 120 -1.87 -16.81 -30.02
CA SER A 120 -2.68 -16.14 -29.01
C SER A 120 -1.82 -15.32 -28.05
N ILE A 121 -2.37 -14.19 -27.59
CA ILE A 121 -1.76 -13.45 -26.49
C ILE A 121 -2.02 -14.25 -25.21
N GLY A 122 -1.00 -14.94 -24.72
CA GLY A 122 -1.10 -15.78 -23.53
C GLY A 122 -1.50 -15.03 -22.25
N SER A 123 -1.97 -15.77 -21.25
CA SER A 123 -2.32 -15.25 -19.92
C SER A 123 -1.17 -14.55 -19.20
N SER A 124 0.08 -14.77 -19.63
CA SER A 124 1.27 -14.06 -19.15
C SER A 124 1.20 -12.54 -19.36
N PHE A 125 0.37 -12.05 -20.31
CA PHE A 125 0.15 -10.63 -20.58
C PHE A 125 -1.16 -10.08 -20.02
N ASN A 126 -1.82 -10.80 -19.11
CA ASN A 126 -3.16 -10.47 -18.62
C ASN A 126 -3.32 -8.98 -18.21
N LYS A 127 -2.36 -8.42 -17.46
CA LYS A 127 -2.37 -6.98 -17.06
C LYS A 127 -2.50 -6.06 -18.29
N ASN A 128 -1.68 -6.28 -19.32
CA ASN A 128 -1.68 -5.48 -20.54
C ASN A 128 -2.96 -5.69 -21.36
N ILE A 129 -3.51 -6.91 -21.37
CA ILE A 129 -4.75 -7.25 -22.07
C ILE A 129 -5.93 -6.51 -21.43
N GLU A 130 -6.11 -6.64 -20.11
CA GLU A 130 -7.23 -6.01 -19.39
C GLU A 130 -7.11 -4.48 -19.36
N PHE A 131 -5.90 -3.95 -19.25
CA PHE A 131 -5.63 -2.52 -19.47
C PHE A 131 -6.15 -2.07 -20.85
N SER A 132 -5.76 -2.78 -21.91
CA SER A 132 -6.10 -2.39 -23.29
C SER A 132 -7.60 -2.53 -23.58
N LYS A 133 -8.25 -3.58 -23.05
CA LYS A 133 -9.71 -3.74 -23.12
C LYS A 133 -10.43 -2.60 -22.41
N SER A 134 -9.98 -2.23 -21.22
CA SER A 134 -10.55 -1.11 -20.46
C SER A 134 -10.43 0.20 -21.24
N CYS A 135 -9.24 0.49 -21.78
CA CYS A 135 -9.02 1.67 -22.61
C CYS A 135 -9.91 1.68 -23.87
N LYS A 136 -10.11 0.53 -24.54
CA LYS A 136 -11.02 0.41 -25.68
C LYS A 136 -12.48 0.70 -25.29
N GLU A 137 -12.94 0.22 -24.14
CA GLU A 137 -14.29 0.55 -23.65
C GLU A 137 -14.42 2.04 -23.32
N LEU A 138 -13.44 2.63 -22.64
CA LEU A 138 -13.41 4.07 -22.35
C LEU A 138 -13.40 4.93 -23.61
N TYR A 139 -12.72 4.49 -24.67
CA TYR A 139 -12.70 5.20 -25.96
C TYR A 139 -14.09 5.35 -26.57
N LYS A 140 -15.01 4.40 -26.35
CA LYS A 140 -16.42 4.50 -26.79
C LYS A 140 -17.17 5.66 -26.12
N TYR A 141 -16.68 6.13 -24.97
CA TYR A 141 -17.19 7.32 -24.29
C TYR A 141 -16.50 8.62 -24.76
N GLY A 142 -15.62 8.56 -25.76
CA GLY A 142 -14.86 9.70 -26.26
C GLY A 142 -13.68 10.10 -25.37
N ILE A 143 -13.19 9.19 -24.53
CA ILE A 143 -11.99 9.37 -23.70
C ILE A 143 -10.77 8.99 -24.55
N ASP A 144 -9.90 9.97 -24.77
CA ASP A 144 -8.71 9.81 -25.61
C ASP A 144 -7.46 9.49 -24.78
N PHE A 145 -6.53 8.76 -25.40
CA PHE A 145 -5.27 8.32 -24.79
C PHE A 145 -4.06 8.89 -25.53
N GLU A 146 -2.96 9.10 -24.80
CA GLU A 146 -1.69 9.52 -25.36
C GLU A 146 -0.53 8.66 -24.87
N PHE A 147 0.51 8.60 -25.69
CA PHE A 147 1.78 7.99 -25.34
C PHE A 147 2.67 9.05 -24.71
N HIS A 148 2.99 8.90 -23.43
CA HIS A 148 3.92 9.76 -22.74
C HIS A 148 5.07 8.92 -22.17
N ASN A 149 6.28 9.17 -22.68
CA ASN A 149 7.47 8.34 -22.44
C ASN A 149 7.23 6.86 -22.83
N ASP A 150 7.18 5.96 -21.85
CA ASP A 150 6.93 4.51 -22.03
C ASP A 150 5.51 4.09 -21.60
N ASN A 151 4.65 5.05 -21.26
CA ASN A 151 3.32 4.81 -20.72
C ASN A 151 2.22 5.29 -21.65
N ILE A 152 1.05 4.67 -21.51
CA ILE A 152 -0.20 5.09 -22.16
C ILE A 152 -1.06 5.69 -21.07
N MET A 153 -1.46 6.96 -21.24
CA MET A 153 -2.21 7.70 -20.24
C MET A 153 -3.46 8.31 -20.85
N ILE A 154 -4.49 8.55 -20.03
CA ILE A 154 -5.63 9.36 -20.45
C ILE A 154 -5.14 10.78 -20.71
N LYS A 155 -5.53 11.35 -21.86
CA LYS A 155 -5.20 12.73 -22.22
C LYS A 155 -5.81 13.70 -21.21
N LYS A 156 -5.08 14.77 -20.87
CA LYS A 156 -5.56 15.81 -19.95
C LYS A 156 -6.88 16.44 -20.43
N GLU A 157 -7.05 16.60 -21.74
CA GLU A 157 -8.28 17.12 -22.35
C GLU A 157 -9.50 16.21 -22.14
N SER A 158 -9.27 14.93 -21.83
CA SER A 158 -10.33 13.97 -21.51
C SER A 158 -10.70 13.92 -20.03
N HIS A 159 -9.96 14.59 -19.14
CA HIS A 159 -10.25 14.57 -17.70
C HIS A 159 -11.64 15.14 -17.38
N GLU A 160 -12.00 16.29 -17.98
CA GLU A 160 -13.33 16.89 -17.85
C GLU A 160 -14.42 15.99 -18.42
N LYS A 161 -14.16 15.27 -19.53
CA LYS A 161 -15.12 14.32 -20.08
C LYS A 161 -15.40 13.18 -19.10
N VAL A 162 -14.36 12.65 -18.45
CA VAL A 162 -14.49 11.61 -17.41
C VAL A 162 -15.36 12.12 -16.27
N LEU A 163 -15.08 13.32 -15.75
CA LEU A 163 -15.87 13.93 -14.66
C LEU A 163 -17.34 14.10 -15.05
N ASN A 164 -17.61 14.62 -16.26
CA ASN A 164 -18.99 14.78 -16.75
C ASN A 164 -19.75 13.45 -16.87
N ILE A 165 -19.07 12.36 -17.25
CA ILE A 165 -19.68 11.02 -17.30
C ILE A 165 -19.99 10.53 -15.89
N ILE A 166 -19.05 10.71 -14.95
CA ILE A 166 -19.27 10.38 -13.54
C ILE A 166 -20.47 11.16 -13.00
N ASP A 167 -20.53 12.47 -13.18
CA ASP A 167 -21.64 13.33 -12.74
C ASP A 167 -22.99 12.92 -13.34
N LYS A 168 -22.99 12.44 -14.59
CA LYS A 168 -24.20 11.88 -15.22
C LYS A 168 -24.67 10.61 -14.51
N TYR A 169 -23.78 9.73 -14.08
CA TYR A 169 -24.15 8.57 -13.26
C TYR A 169 -24.63 8.99 -11.87
N LEU A 170 -23.91 9.92 -11.23
CA LEU A 170 -24.25 10.43 -9.90
C LEU A 170 -25.64 11.10 -9.86
N SER A 171 -25.95 11.95 -10.85
CA SER A 171 -27.26 12.62 -11.00
C SER A 171 -28.43 11.67 -11.25
N LYS A 172 -28.17 10.52 -11.87
CA LYS A 172 -29.17 9.47 -12.09
C LYS A 172 -29.44 8.64 -10.85
N ILE A 173 -28.38 8.15 -10.20
CA ILE A 173 -28.45 7.16 -9.12
C ILE A 173 -28.65 7.84 -7.75
N GLY A 174 -27.95 8.94 -7.49
CA GLY A 174 -27.87 9.60 -6.19
C GLY A 174 -26.88 8.95 -5.21
N GLY A 175 -26.21 9.78 -4.40
CA GLY A 175 -25.10 9.32 -3.54
C GLY A 175 -25.49 8.32 -2.46
N VAL A 176 -26.70 8.43 -1.89
CA VAL A 176 -27.20 7.49 -0.87
C VAL A 176 -27.33 6.08 -1.43
N LEU A 177 -27.91 5.93 -2.64
CA LEU A 177 -28.08 4.62 -3.28
C LEU A 177 -26.76 4.03 -3.74
N ILE A 178 -25.82 4.86 -4.20
CA ILE A 178 -24.45 4.41 -4.51
C ILE A 178 -23.80 3.77 -3.28
N LEU A 179 -23.86 4.43 -2.12
CA LEU A 179 -23.31 3.87 -0.88
C LEU A 179 -24.06 2.60 -0.45
N ASP A 180 -25.39 2.62 -0.46
CA ASP A 180 -26.21 1.47 -0.04
C ASP A 180 -25.91 0.22 -0.88
N TYR A 181 -25.97 0.31 -2.21
CA TYR A 181 -25.65 -0.81 -3.09
C TYR A 181 -24.19 -1.26 -2.99
N SER A 182 -23.25 -0.32 -2.81
CA SER A 182 -21.83 -0.69 -2.65
C SER A 182 -21.58 -1.50 -1.39
N PHE A 183 -22.17 -1.11 -0.26
CA PHE A 183 -22.01 -1.86 0.99
C PHE A 183 -22.80 -3.17 1.01
N GLN A 184 -23.92 -3.26 0.31
CA GLN A 184 -24.62 -4.54 0.08
C GLN A 184 -23.75 -5.54 -0.71
N MET A 185 -23.01 -5.07 -1.73
CA MET A 185 -22.06 -5.92 -2.46
C MET A 185 -20.86 -6.30 -1.58
N LEU A 186 -20.27 -5.33 -0.86
CA LEU A 186 -19.13 -5.56 0.02
C LEU A 186 -19.46 -6.48 1.21
N ALA A 187 -20.73 -6.55 1.65
CA ALA A 187 -21.14 -7.44 2.73
C ALA A 187 -20.83 -8.93 2.45
N GLN A 188 -20.74 -9.34 1.17
CA GLN A 188 -20.38 -10.70 0.77
C GLN A 188 -18.93 -11.08 1.14
N ILE A 189 -18.05 -10.10 1.33
CA ILE A 189 -16.64 -10.28 1.68
C ILE A 189 -16.31 -9.71 3.05
N PHE A 190 -17.32 -9.52 3.91
CA PHE A 190 -17.14 -9.04 5.28
C PHE A 190 -16.70 -10.16 6.22
N ASP A 191 -15.61 -9.94 6.95
CA ASP A 191 -15.16 -10.82 8.03
C ASP A 191 -15.72 -10.32 9.38
N PRO A 192 -16.65 -11.05 10.01
CA PRO A 192 -17.25 -10.64 11.28
C PRO A 192 -16.28 -10.70 12.46
N THR A 193 -15.23 -11.53 12.42
CA THR A 193 -14.28 -11.66 13.53
C THR A 193 -13.36 -10.44 13.62
N GLN A 194 -12.98 -9.91 12.45
CA GLN A 194 -12.14 -8.72 12.32
C GLN A 194 -12.95 -7.43 12.18
N GLU A 195 -14.29 -7.53 12.06
CA GLU A 195 -15.19 -6.44 11.67
C GLU A 195 -14.71 -5.66 10.42
N ARG A 196 -14.30 -6.36 9.36
CA ARG A 196 -13.64 -5.73 8.19
C ARG A 196 -14.16 -6.27 6.85
N PHE A 197 -14.32 -5.38 5.87
CA PHE A 197 -14.47 -5.78 4.47
C PHE A 197 -13.13 -6.19 3.89
N GLN A 198 -13.02 -7.44 3.44
CA GLN A 198 -11.78 -8.05 2.93
C GLN A 198 -11.57 -7.69 1.45
N VAL A 199 -11.29 -6.41 1.17
CA VAL A 199 -10.85 -5.94 -0.15
C VAL A 199 -9.32 -6.04 -0.22
N TYR A 200 -8.83 -7.03 -0.96
CA TYR A 200 -7.40 -7.39 -1.07
C TYR A 200 -7.04 -7.74 -2.52
N ARG A 201 -5.75 -7.73 -2.86
CA ARG A 201 -5.27 -7.98 -4.23
C ARG A 201 -5.41 -9.44 -4.60
N LYS A 202 -5.96 -9.71 -5.79
CA LYS A 202 -6.02 -11.06 -6.35
C LYS A 202 -4.90 -11.23 -7.37
N THR A 203 -3.91 -12.04 -7.03
CA THR A 203 -2.77 -12.35 -7.91
C THR A 203 -2.76 -13.84 -8.24
N SER A 204 -2.15 -14.21 -9.37
CA SER A 204 -1.88 -15.60 -9.72
C SER A 204 -0.38 -15.86 -9.86
N GLN A 205 0.00 -17.13 -9.96
CA GLN A 205 1.39 -17.50 -10.34
C GLN A 205 1.65 -17.36 -11.85
N GLY A 206 0.73 -16.73 -12.60
CA GLY A 206 0.73 -16.65 -14.06
C GLY A 206 -0.14 -17.72 -14.75
N LEU A 207 -0.77 -18.60 -13.96
CA LEU A 207 -1.62 -19.68 -14.47
C LEU A 207 -3.08 -19.23 -14.64
N ASP A 208 -3.60 -18.48 -13.66
CA ASP A 208 -4.99 -18.05 -13.65
C ASP A 208 -5.17 -16.67 -14.26
N TYR A 209 -6.33 -16.49 -14.91
CA TYR A 209 -6.79 -15.21 -15.41
C TYR A 209 -7.40 -14.38 -14.28
N ILE A 210 -6.75 -13.26 -13.96
CA ILE A 210 -7.21 -12.22 -13.04
C ILE A 210 -8.00 -11.16 -13.81
N TYR A 211 -9.13 -10.73 -13.27
CA TYR A 211 -9.93 -9.62 -13.80
C TYR A 211 -9.68 -8.32 -13.03
N PRO A 212 -9.93 -7.16 -13.65
CA PRO A 212 -9.96 -5.87 -12.98
C PRO A 212 -10.84 -5.81 -11.72
N GLU A 213 -10.34 -5.14 -10.69
CA GLU A 213 -11.02 -4.98 -9.42
C GLU A 213 -11.83 -3.68 -9.36
N VAL A 214 -12.98 -3.76 -8.69
CA VAL A 214 -13.89 -2.63 -8.53
C VAL A 214 -13.26 -1.59 -7.59
N PRO A 215 -13.24 -0.29 -7.95
CA PRO A 215 -12.55 0.71 -7.16
C PRO A 215 -13.39 1.23 -5.98
N TRP A 216 -13.58 0.40 -4.96
CA TRP A 216 -14.49 0.70 -3.84
C TRP A 216 -14.13 1.98 -3.10
N GLY A 217 -12.84 2.24 -2.86
CA GLY A 217 -12.38 3.48 -2.22
C GLY A 217 -12.82 4.73 -2.97
N TYR A 218 -12.71 4.71 -4.31
CA TYR A 218 -13.16 5.83 -5.14
C TYR A 218 -14.69 5.94 -5.18
N ILE A 219 -15.40 4.83 -5.35
CA ILE A 219 -16.87 4.79 -5.39
C ILE A 219 -17.48 5.29 -4.07
N ILE A 220 -16.96 4.87 -2.92
CA ILE A 220 -17.41 5.34 -1.61
C ILE A 220 -17.18 6.86 -1.48
N SER A 221 -16.02 7.34 -1.93
CA SER A 221 -15.69 8.77 -1.89
C SER A 221 -16.65 9.62 -2.74
N LEU A 222 -17.00 9.14 -3.93
CA LEU A 222 -18.02 9.75 -4.79
C LEU A 222 -19.40 9.71 -4.12
N GLY A 223 -19.82 8.57 -3.61
CA GLY A 223 -21.10 8.41 -2.91
C GLY A 223 -21.27 9.39 -1.75
N VAL A 224 -20.22 9.59 -0.95
CA VAL A 224 -20.19 10.57 0.15
C VAL A 224 -20.31 12.01 -0.35
N LYS A 225 -19.57 12.39 -1.40
CA LYS A 225 -19.64 13.75 -1.97
C LYS A 225 -21.00 14.04 -2.60
N SER A 226 -21.67 13.02 -3.12
CA SER A 226 -22.94 13.13 -3.83
C SER A 226 -24.19 12.88 -2.97
N LEU A 227 -24.08 12.92 -1.63
CA LEU A 227 -25.21 12.66 -0.73
C LEU A 227 -26.37 13.66 -0.85
N HIS A 228 -26.12 14.84 -1.42
CA HIS A 228 -27.14 15.86 -1.69
C HIS A 228 -27.96 15.56 -2.95
N ILE A 229 -27.46 14.69 -3.83
CA ILE A 229 -28.09 14.32 -5.10
C ILE A 229 -29.13 13.23 -4.86
N LYS A 230 -30.36 13.47 -5.32
CA LYS A 230 -31.47 12.52 -5.23
C LYS A 230 -31.52 11.62 -6.46
N ASN A 231 -31.91 10.37 -6.26
CA ASN A 231 -32.21 9.43 -7.34
C ASN A 231 -33.30 10.00 -8.27
N SER A 232 -33.06 9.94 -9.58
CA SER A 232 -34.01 10.39 -10.60
C SER A 232 -34.63 9.24 -11.40
N LEU A 233 -34.19 8.00 -11.17
CA LEU A 233 -34.65 6.82 -11.91
C LEU A 233 -35.56 5.89 -11.08
N PRO A 234 -36.46 5.12 -11.71
CA PRO A 234 -37.13 4.00 -11.06
C PRO A 234 -36.16 2.90 -10.62
N TYR A 235 -36.47 2.22 -9.50
CA TYR A 235 -35.60 1.23 -8.86
C TYR A 235 -34.89 0.23 -9.80
N LYS A 236 -35.63 -0.43 -10.70
CA LYS A 236 -35.05 -1.40 -11.65
C LYS A 236 -34.01 -0.76 -12.58
N GLN A 237 -34.29 0.45 -13.07
CA GLN A 237 -33.36 1.20 -13.93
C GLN A 237 -32.16 1.70 -13.14
N THR A 238 -32.36 2.10 -11.88
CA THR A 238 -31.26 2.51 -10.99
C THR A 238 -30.23 1.40 -10.78
N ILE A 239 -30.67 0.13 -10.65
CA ILE A 239 -29.75 -1.02 -10.54
C ILE A 239 -28.94 -1.21 -11.84
N THR A 240 -29.60 -1.16 -13.00
CA THR A 240 -28.91 -1.28 -14.29
C THR A 240 -27.89 -0.16 -14.48
N GLU A 241 -28.27 1.08 -14.17
CA GLU A 241 -27.39 2.25 -14.25
C GLU A 241 -26.22 2.13 -13.26
N TYR A 242 -26.46 1.63 -12.04
CA TYR A 242 -25.40 1.38 -11.06
C TYR A 242 -24.40 0.31 -11.53
N ASN A 243 -24.86 -0.78 -12.15
CA ASN A 243 -23.95 -1.79 -12.71
C ASN A 243 -23.08 -1.21 -13.83
N SER A 244 -23.66 -0.37 -14.70
CA SER A 244 -22.91 0.37 -15.73
C SER A 244 -21.91 1.35 -15.12
N PHE A 245 -22.28 2.03 -14.04
CA PHE A 245 -21.38 2.89 -13.28
C PHE A 245 -20.21 2.09 -12.70
N ILE A 246 -20.45 0.96 -12.04
CA ILE A 246 -19.39 0.08 -11.51
C ILE A 246 -18.44 -0.37 -12.63
N LYS A 247 -18.97 -0.80 -13.78
CA LYS A 247 -18.16 -1.20 -14.94
C LYS A 247 -17.29 -0.04 -15.43
N PHE A 248 -17.88 1.14 -15.64
CA PHE A 248 -17.15 2.35 -16.06
C PHE A 248 -16.04 2.71 -15.07
N MET A 249 -16.33 2.71 -13.76
CA MET A 249 -15.33 3.01 -12.73
C MET A 249 -14.20 1.97 -12.71
N THR A 250 -14.52 0.70 -12.93
CA THR A 250 -13.54 -0.38 -13.03
C THR A 250 -12.62 -0.20 -14.24
N ASP A 251 -13.18 0.17 -15.40
CA ASP A 251 -12.37 0.45 -16.60
C ASP A 251 -11.48 1.69 -16.40
N ILE A 252 -11.99 2.74 -15.74
CA ILE A 252 -11.22 3.93 -15.37
C ILE A 252 -10.01 3.56 -14.51
N VAL A 253 -10.20 2.85 -13.40
CA VAL A 253 -9.08 2.55 -12.49
C VAL A 253 -8.12 1.51 -13.09
N SER A 254 -8.60 0.63 -13.97
CA SER A 254 -7.74 -0.26 -14.76
C SER A 254 -6.74 0.50 -15.63
N SER A 255 -7.12 1.67 -16.15
CA SER A 255 -6.21 2.52 -16.93
C SER A 255 -5.06 3.13 -16.11
N PHE A 256 -5.12 3.06 -14.77
CA PHE A 256 -4.03 3.51 -13.91
C PHE A 256 -3.00 2.41 -13.65
N GLU A 257 -3.27 1.15 -14.01
CA GLU A 257 -2.35 0.00 -13.89
C GLU A 257 -1.86 -0.32 -12.46
N ILE A 258 -2.57 0.16 -11.44
CA ILE A 258 -2.21 0.01 -10.02
C ILE A 258 -2.51 -1.38 -9.43
N GLN A 259 -3.29 -2.22 -10.14
CA GLN A 259 -3.59 -3.58 -9.74
C GLN A 259 -2.48 -4.53 -10.19
N PRO A 260 -1.91 -5.35 -9.28
CA PRO A 260 -1.02 -6.44 -9.67
C PRO A 260 -1.83 -7.65 -10.15
N TYR A 261 -1.28 -8.36 -11.13
CA TYR A 261 -1.89 -9.55 -11.72
C TYR A 261 -1.12 -10.81 -11.36
N ILE A 262 0.20 -10.69 -11.12
CA ILE A 262 1.05 -11.83 -10.75
C ILE A 262 1.86 -11.57 -9.48
N VAL A 263 2.15 -12.65 -8.74
CA VAL A 263 2.91 -12.59 -7.46
C VAL A 263 4.32 -12.00 -7.63
N TRP A 264 4.89 -12.16 -8.83
CA TRP A 264 6.27 -11.78 -9.17
C TRP A 264 6.48 -10.27 -9.26
N GLU A 265 5.42 -9.49 -9.49
CA GLU A 265 5.46 -8.01 -9.58
C GLU A 265 5.97 -7.36 -8.28
N SER A 266 5.83 -8.04 -7.13
CA SER A 266 6.33 -7.55 -5.83
C SER A 266 7.75 -7.96 -5.49
N ILE A 267 8.26 -9.03 -6.12
CA ILE A 267 9.54 -9.64 -5.78
C ILE A 267 10.64 -9.10 -6.70
N PHE A 268 10.32 -8.93 -7.99
CA PHE A 268 11.27 -8.49 -9.01
C PHE A 268 10.99 -7.06 -9.43
N VAL A 269 11.28 -6.12 -8.53
CA VAL A 269 11.18 -4.68 -8.79
C VAL A 269 12.50 -4.15 -9.32
N ASP A 270 12.43 -3.38 -10.40
CA ASP A 270 13.56 -2.68 -10.98
C ASP A 270 13.90 -1.44 -10.13
N ASN A 271 15.19 -1.20 -9.88
CA ASN A 271 15.67 -0.05 -9.14
C ASN A 271 15.14 1.28 -9.71
N PHE A 272 15.02 1.38 -11.04
CA PHE A 272 14.47 2.56 -11.72
C PHE A 272 12.96 2.73 -11.56
N LYS A 273 12.25 1.66 -11.17
CA LYS A 273 10.79 1.66 -10.93
C LYS A 273 10.40 1.75 -9.46
N THR A 274 11.35 2.05 -8.56
CA THR A 274 11.08 2.08 -7.11
C THR A 274 9.93 3.03 -6.75
N ILE A 275 9.88 4.22 -7.36
CA ILE A 275 8.81 5.19 -7.09
C ILE A 275 7.46 4.71 -7.62
N GLU A 276 7.41 4.23 -8.87
CA GLU A 276 6.21 3.65 -9.49
C GLU A 276 5.65 2.51 -8.63
N PHE A 277 6.52 1.59 -8.18
CA PHE A 277 6.16 0.49 -7.30
C PHE A 277 5.52 0.97 -5.98
N LEU A 278 6.07 2.01 -5.35
CA LEU A 278 5.49 2.58 -4.14
C LEU A 278 4.14 3.25 -4.41
N GLN A 279 4.04 4.02 -5.51
CA GLN A 279 2.80 4.69 -5.92
C GLN A 279 1.68 3.68 -6.23
N GLU A 280 1.95 2.65 -7.03
CA GLU A 280 0.98 1.62 -7.39
C GLU A 280 0.37 0.97 -6.15
N ASN A 281 1.22 0.59 -5.18
CA ASN A 281 0.74 -0.03 -3.94
C ASN A 281 -0.12 0.95 -3.12
N ILE A 282 0.32 2.20 -2.94
CA ILE A 282 -0.44 3.20 -2.18
C ILE A 282 -1.76 3.56 -2.87
N LEU A 283 -1.73 3.81 -4.18
CA LEU A 283 -2.91 4.17 -4.95
C LEU A 283 -3.94 3.05 -4.97
N TYR A 284 -3.52 1.78 -5.06
CA TYR A 284 -4.43 0.65 -4.92
C TYR A 284 -5.16 0.68 -3.56
N ASP A 285 -4.43 0.91 -2.46
CA ASP A 285 -5.02 0.87 -1.12
C ASP A 285 -5.98 2.05 -0.86
N ASN A 286 -5.93 3.12 -1.67
CA ASN A 286 -6.79 4.29 -1.57
C ASN A 286 -7.94 4.32 -2.60
N LEU A 287 -7.71 3.83 -3.82
CA LEU A 287 -8.69 3.87 -4.92
C LEU A 287 -9.50 2.58 -5.01
N ILE A 288 -8.84 1.42 -4.83
CA ILE A 288 -9.47 0.11 -4.91
C ILE A 288 -9.95 -0.36 -3.54
N SER A 289 -9.05 -0.37 -2.56
CA SER A 289 -9.40 -0.66 -1.17
C SER A 289 -9.76 0.63 -0.42
N PHE A 290 -9.93 0.50 0.90
CA PHE A 290 -10.16 1.62 1.81
C PHE A 290 -9.77 1.25 3.24
N PHE A 291 -9.34 2.25 4.01
CA PHE A 291 -8.90 2.07 5.39
C PHE A 291 -10.07 1.86 6.35
N GLN A 292 -9.88 0.94 7.29
CA GLN A 292 -10.90 0.49 8.24
C GLN A 292 -10.24 0.21 9.59
N LEU A 293 -10.97 0.39 10.68
CA LEU A 293 -10.54 0.08 12.04
C LEU A 293 -11.66 -0.61 12.80
N LYS A 294 -11.42 -1.82 13.31
CA LYS A 294 -12.38 -2.55 14.17
C LYS A 294 -12.86 -1.64 15.30
N GLY A 295 -14.17 -1.60 15.53
CA GLY A 295 -14.74 -0.59 16.43
C GLY A 295 -14.27 -0.73 17.87
N ASP A 296 -14.04 -1.96 18.32
CA ASP A 296 -13.59 -2.26 19.67
C ASP A 296 -12.14 -1.80 19.90
N TYR A 297 -11.29 -1.89 18.88
CA TYR A 297 -9.92 -1.35 18.95
C TYR A 297 -9.92 0.18 19.02
N ALA A 298 -10.77 0.84 18.23
CA ALA A 298 -10.91 2.29 18.32
C ALA A 298 -11.37 2.73 19.71
N ILE A 299 -12.37 2.03 20.28
CA ILE A 299 -12.86 2.31 21.64
C ILE A 299 -11.75 2.07 22.67
N SER A 300 -11.01 0.95 22.60
CA SER A 300 -9.88 0.67 23.50
C SER A 300 -8.83 1.78 23.48
N ILE A 301 -8.44 2.26 22.29
CA ILE A 301 -7.51 3.38 22.15
C ILE A 301 -8.11 4.65 22.77
N ILE A 302 -9.36 4.99 22.44
CA ILE A 302 -10.05 6.20 22.93
C ILE A 302 -10.20 6.21 24.47
N ASP A 303 -10.52 5.08 25.07
CA ASP A 303 -10.66 4.96 26.52
C ASP A 303 -9.30 5.18 27.22
N ASN A 304 -8.20 4.73 26.61
CA ASN A 304 -6.84 4.99 27.11
C ASN A 304 -6.38 6.43 26.90
N ILE A 305 -6.79 7.07 25.79
CA ILE A 305 -6.59 8.51 25.57
C ILE A 305 -7.19 9.31 26.74
N LEU A 306 -8.42 8.99 27.15
CA LEU A 306 -9.07 9.71 28.25
C LEU A 306 -8.27 9.62 29.56
N ASN A 307 -7.73 8.44 29.86
CA ASN A 307 -6.95 8.22 31.09
C ASN A 307 -5.59 8.92 31.06
N TYR A 308 -4.89 8.87 29.93
CA TYR A 308 -3.55 9.44 29.80
C TYR A 308 -3.55 10.97 29.99
N TRP A 309 -4.50 11.68 29.36
CA TRP A 309 -4.61 13.14 29.45
C TRP A 309 -5.62 13.63 30.50
N LYS A 310 -5.98 12.78 31.47
CA LYS A 310 -7.04 13.07 32.46
C LYS A 310 -6.84 14.39 33.22
N PHE A 311 -5.59 14.75 33.52
CA PHE A 311 -5.25 15.94 34.31
C PHE A 311 -4.85 17.16 33.46
N ASP A 312 -4.68 16.98 32.15
CA ASP A 312 -4.15 18.01 31.25
C ASP A 312 -5.22 19.03 30.83
N LYS A 313 -6.48 18.81 31.25
CA LYS A 313 -7.64 19.69 30.98
C LYS A 313 -7.70 20.13 29.52
N ILE A 314 -7.52 19.18 28.60
CA ILE A 314 -7.60 19.47 27.17
C ILE A 314 -8.99 20.01 26.85
N GLU A 315 -9.02 21.09 26.09
CA GLU A 315 -10.24 21.74 25.62
C GLU A 315 -10.08 22.10 24.14
N SER A 316 -11.18 22.05 23.39
CA SER A 316 -11.24 22.52 22.02
C SER A 316 -12.58 23.18 21.73
N PHE A 317 -12.55 24.38 21.19
CA PHE A 317 -13.69 25.22 20.82
C PHE A 317 -14.71 25.45 21.96
N GLY A 318 -14.24 25.60 23.20
CA GLY A 318 -15.11 25.76 24.37
C GLY A 318 -15.61 24.43 24.97
N ILE A 319 -15.14 23.29 24.44
CA ILE A 319 -15.68 21.95 24.75
C ILE A 319 -14.60 21.12 25.45
N SER A 320 -14.97 20.52 26.58
CA SER A 320 -14.08 19.61 27.31
C SER A 320 -13.74 18.36 26.49
N PHE A 321 -12.50 17.89 26.59
CA PHE A 321 -12.08 16.69 25.88
C PHE A 321 -12.86 15.44 26.27
N GLU A 322 -13.31 15.35 27.53
CA GLU A 322 -14.19 14.27 27.99
C GLU A 322 -15.53 14.25 27.25
N ASP A 323 -16.16 15.41 27.04
CA ASP A 323 -17.41 15.50 26.29
C ASP A 323 -17.22 15.11 24.82
N ILE A 324 -16.10 15.52 24.21
CA ILE A 324 -15.71 15.14 22.85
C ILE A 324 -15.63 13.62 22.77
N ILE A 325 -14.86 12.97 23.65
CA ILE A 325 -14.70 11.51 23.72
C ILE A 325 -16.04 10.80 23.93
N LYS A 326 -16.91 11.30 24.83
CA LYS A 326 -18.25 10.72 25.05
C LYS A 326 -19.10 10.73 23.79
N VAL A 327 -19.09 11.82 23.03
CA VAL A 327 -19.83 11.93 21.76
C VAL A 327 -19.22 10.99 20.71
N GLY A 328 -17.91 11.00 20.51
CA GLY A 328 -17.23 10.11 19.55
C GLY A 328 -17.50 8.63 19.83
N THR A 329 -17.37 8.20 21.09
CA THR A 329 -17.65 6.83 21.52
C THR A 329 -19.12 6.44 21.29
N ALA A 330 -20.05 7.37 21.51
CA ALA A 330 -21.47 7.15 21.21
C ALA A 330 -21.71 6.97 19.71
N ILE A 331 -21.04 7.74 18.85
CA ILE A 331 -21.13 7.62 17.39
C ILE A 331 -20.69 6.20 16.94
N ILE A 332 -19.54 5.73 17.41
CA ILE A 332 -19.04 4.38 17.10
C ILE A 332 -20.07 3.31 17.52
N LYS A 333 -20.55 3.39 18.77
CA LYS A 333 -21.48 2.40 19.35
C LYS A 333 -22.86 2.36 18.69
N ILE A 334 -23.27 3.43 18.00
CA ILE A 334 -24.57 3.51 17.29
C ILE A 334 -24.43 3.14 15.80
N SER A 335 -23.23 3.21 15.23
CA SER A 335 -22.97 2.93 13.82
C SER A 335 -23.29 1.48 13.46
N ASN A 336 -23.81 1.26 12.25
CA ASN A 336 -24.12 -0.10 11.78
C ASN A 336 -22.83 -0.79 11.35
N ILE A 337 -22.70 -2.10 11.60
CA ILE A 337 -21.48 -2.85 11.35
C ILE A 337 -21.10 -2.89 9.85
N GLN A 338 -22.08 -3.09 8.96
CA GLN A 338 -21.84 -3.38 7.55
C GLN A 338 -22.44 -2.37 6.57
N ASN A 339 -23.45 -1.60 6.98
CA ASN A 339 -24.18 -0.70 6.10
C ASN A 339 -24.07 0.75 6.55
N ILE A 340 -24.48 1.67 5.67
CA ILE A 340 -24.72 3.05 6.07
C ILE A 340 -25.86 3.12 7.09
N ASN A 341 -25.84 4.11 7.96
CA ASN A 341 -26.84 4.29 9.01
C ASN A 341 -27.29 5.74 9.11
N LEU A 342 -28.59 5.96 9.27
CA LEU A 342 -29.16 7.27 9.50
C LEU A 342 -29.33 7.49 11.02
N ILE A 343 -28.65 8.50 11.56
CA ILE A 343 -28.52 8.75 12.98
C ILE A 343 -29.06 10.14 13.31
N SER A 344 -30.07 10.18 14.18
CA SER A 344 -30.59 11.42 14.76
C SER A 344 -29.70 11.94 15.90
N LYS A 345 -29.60 13.26 16.07
CA LYS A 345 -28.91 13.89 17.22
C LYS A 345 -29.45 13.46 18.58
N SER A 346 -30.76 13.19 18.70
CA SER A 346 -31.39 12.71 19.94
C SER A 346 -30.87 11.34 20.36
N LYS A 347 -30.65 10.43 19.39
CA LYS A 347 -30.08 9.09 19.63
C LYS A 347 -28.64 9.19 20.17
N ILE A 348 -27.83 10.10 19.61
CA ILE A 348 -26.45 10.33 20.08
C ILE A 348 -26.47 10.95 21.48
N SER A 349 -27.27 12.00 21.69
CA SER A 349 -27.44 12.69 22.98
C SER A 349 -27.86 11.73 24.09
N LYS A 350 -28.86 10.87 23.84
CA LYS A 350 -29.30 9.83 24.78
C LYS A 350 -28.17 8.85 25.14
N ARG A 351 -27.31 8.50 24.17
CA ARG A 351 -26.22 7.53 24.37
C ARG A 351 -25.02 8.12 25.09
N CYS A 352 -24.66 9.38 24.83
CA CYS A 352 -23.55 10.05 25.51
C CYS A 352 -23.94 10.72 26.83
N GLY A 353 -25.24 10.89 27.11
CA GLY A 353 -25.74 11.50 28.35
C GLY A 353 -25.61 13.03 28.38
N LEU A 354 -25.41 13.69 27.23
CA LEU A 354 -25.33 15.15 27.12
C LEU A 354 -26.65 15.73 26.59
N SER A 355 -26.89 17.02 26.86
CA SER A 355 -28.06 17.70 26.29
C SER A 355 -27.99 17.76 24.76
N ILE A 356 -29.14 17.70 24.09
CA ILE A 356 -29.23 17.69 22.61
C ILE A 356 -28.46 18.86 21.99
N LYS A 357 -28.60 20.08 22.56
CA LYS A 357 -27.92 21.29 22.09
C LYS A 357 -26.38 21.16 22.20
N LYS A 358 -25.88 20.64 23.32
CA LYS A 358 -24.44 20.43 23.52
C LYS A 358 -23.91 19.35 22.58
N THR A 359 -24.63 18.24 22.42
CA THR A 359 -24.27 17.17 21.48
C THR A 359 -24.20 17.69 20.05
N GLU A 360 -25.17 18.49 19.61
CA GLU A 360 -25.19 19.08 18.27
C GLU A 360 -24.01 20.03 18.02
N ASP A 361 -23.67 20.86 19.01
CA ASP A 361 -22.50 21.75 18.93
C ASP A 361 -21.19 20.96 18.75
N ILE A 362 -21.01 19.89 19.53
CA ILE A 362 -19.84 19.01 19.45
C ILE A 362 -19.77 18.31 18.08
N ILE A 363 -20.89 17.76 17.61
CA ILE A 363 -20.95 17.08 16.31
C ILE A 363 -20.52 18.05 15.20
N ASN A 364 -21.12 19.25 15.17
CA ASN A 364 -20.89 20.22 14.09
C ASN A 364 -19.47 20.79 14.08
N LYS A 365 -18.82 20.92 15.26
CA LYS A 365 -17.45 21.44 15.38
C LYS A 365 -16.37 20.39 15.16
N ILE A 366 -16.60 19.15 15.57
CA ILE A 366 -15.54 18.12 15.66
C ILE A 366 -15.74 16.95 14.69
N TYR A 367 -16.99 16.49 14.52
CA TYR A 367 -17.30 15.21 13.87
C TYR A 367 -17.97 15.34 12.50
N THR A 368 -18.13 16.56 12.02
CA THR A 368 -18.53 16.87 10.65
C THR A 368 -17.49 17.80 10.03
N ASN A 369 -17.04 17.53 8.81
CA ASN A 369 -16.22 18.46 8.05
C ASN A 369 -17.02 19.00 6.86
N LYS A 370 -16.80 20.28 6.53
CA LYS A 370 -17.36 20.97 5.37
C LYS A 370 -16.26 21.21 4.33
N ASN A 371 -15.50 20.18 3.99
CA ASN A 371 -14.44 20.38 3.01
C ASN A 371 -15.07 20.37 1.61
N GLU A 372 -15.07 21.56 0.99
CA GLU A 372 -15.75 21.88 -0.28
C GLU A 372 -14.94 21.49 -1.52
N LYS A 373 -13.76 20.87 -1.35
CA LYS A 373 -12.96 20.43 -2.50
C LYS A 373 -13.71 19.37 -3.30
N ASP A 374 -13.94 19.65 -4.57
CA ASP A 374 -14.47 18.70 -5.52
C ASP A 374 -13.49 17.54 -5.74
N LEU A 375 -14.03 16.34 -5.96
CA LEU A 375 -13.24 15.16 -6.26
C LEU A 375 -12.92 15.16 -7.75
N GLY A 376 -11.81 15.81 -8.12
CA GLY A 376 -11.35 15.92 -9.50
C GLY A 376 -10.87 14.59 -10.11
N PHE A 377 -10.38 14.66 -11.36
CA PHE A 377 -9.80 13.53 -12.09
C PHE A 377 -8.37 13.82 -12.57
N PRO A 378 -7.39 12.93 -12.33
CA PRO A 378 -7.47 11.75 -11.47
C PRO A 378 -7.84 12.09 -10.02
N PRO A 379 -8.50 11.16 -9.29
CA PRO A 379 -8.92 11.42 -7.91
C PRO A 379 -7.72 11.64 -7.00
N SER A 380 -7.81 12.65 -6.14
CA SER A 380 -6.81 12.90 -5.09
C SER A 380 -7.36 12.57 -3.72
N SER A 381 -6.58 11.82 -2.93
CA SER A 381 -6.84 11.54 -1.51
C SER A 381 -6.96 12.83 -0.67
N GLU A 382 -6.46 13.97 -1.15
CA GLU A 382 -6.66 15.30 -0.53
C GLU A 382 -8.09 15.84 -0.64
N ALA A 383 -8.95 15.26 -1.49
CA ALA A 383 -10.37 15.57 -1.61
C ALA A 383 -11.30 14.54 -0.93
N VAL A 384 -10.75 13.44 -0.40
CA VAL A 384 -11.49 12.36 0.30
C VAL A 384 -11.63 12.63 1.80
N ASP A 385 -12.80 13.10 2.25
CA ASP A 385 -12.96 13.64 3.62
C ASP A 385 -13.65 12.72 4.63
N HIS A 386 -14.22 11.60 4.18
CA HIS A 386 -14.94 10.70 5.08
C HIS A 386 -14.04 10.12 6.18
N VAL A 387 -12.72 10.02 5.94
CA VAL A 387 -11.69 9.62 6.91
C VAL A 387 -11.55 10.62 8.08
N LEU A 388 -12.10 11.83 7.94
CA LEU A 388 -12.13 12.90 8.96
C LEU A 388 -13.56 13.42 9.23
N SER A 389 -14.58 12.72 8.75
CA SER A 389 -15.99 13.08 8.93
C SER A 389 -16.81 11.84 9.28
N PRO A 390 -16.81 11.43 10.57
CA PRO A 390 -17.60 10.30 11.05
C PRO A 390 -19.10 10.39 10.74
N LEU A 391 -19.62 11.62 10.74
CA LEU A 391 -21.01 11.94 10.47
C LEU A 391 -21.09 12.91 9.31
N ILE A 392 -21.99 12.63 8.37
CA ILE A 392 -22.23 13.48 7.21
C ILE A 392 -23.66 14.04 7.32
N PRO A 393 -23.85 15.37 7.38
CA PRO A 393 -25.19 15.96 7.45
C PRO A 393 -26.05 15.51 6.27
N HIS A 394 -27.24 14.98 6.58
CA HIS A 394 -28.22 14.60 5.57
C HIS A 394 -29.62 14.90 6.09
N GLN A 395 -30.25 15.91 5.49
CA GLN A 395 -31.53 16.47 5.96
C GLN A 395 -31.40 16.94 7.43
N SER A 396 -32.33 16.55 8.31
CA SER A 396 -32.31 16.86 9.75
C SER A 396 -31.55 15.82 10.60
N MET A 397 -30.83 14.90 9.95
CA MET A 397 -30.11 13.80 10.57
C MET A 397 -28.67 13.73 10.02
N TYR A 398 -27.95 12.68 10.42
CA TYR A 398 -26.60 12.40 9.96
C TYR A 398 -26.52 11.01 9.35
N ILE A 399 -25.77 10.84 8.27
CA ILE A 399 -25.37 9.53 7.76
C ILE A 399 -24.01 9.16 8.37
N SER A 400 -23.90 7.96 8.93
CA SER A 400 -22.60 7.32 9.19
C SER A 400 -22.34 6.24 8.15
N LEU A 401 -21.07 6.06 7.81
CA LEU A 401 -20.60 4.89 7.09
C LEU A 401 -20.60 3.65 8.01
N PRO A 402 -20.27 2.45 7.51
CA PRO A 402 -20.12 1.27 8.36
C PRO A 402 -19.14 1.50 9.52
N LYS A 403 -19.40 0.80 10.63
CA LYS A 403 -18.74 0.97 11.94
C LYS A 403 -17.23 1.02 11.80
N ALA A 404 -16.63 0.17 10.97
CA ALA A 404 -15.17 0.11 10.82
C ALA A 404 -14.56 1.40 10.20
N ILE A 405 -15.25 2.02 9.24
CA ILE A 405 -14.82 3.29 8.64
C ILE A 405 -15.08 4.43 9.63
N THR A 406 -16.28 4.47 10.21
CA THR A 406 -16.65 5.50 11.19
C THR A 406 -15.74 5.49 12.42
N SER A 407 -15.30 4.31 12.88
CA SER A 407 -14.39 4.16 14.02
C SER A 407 -13.02 4.78 13.76
N LEU A 408 -12.46 4.54 12.57
CA LEU A 408 -11.21 5.19 12.14
C LEU A 408 -11.37 6.71 12.12
N SER A 409 -12.45 7.21 11.53
CA SER A 409 -12.70 8.65 11.43
C SER A 409 -12.89 9.30 12.80
N VAL A 410 -13.58 8.64 13.75
CA VAL A 410 -13.76 9.17 15.11
C VAL A 410 -12.43 9.25 15.84
N LEU A 411 -11.60 8.20 15.77
CA LEU A 411 -10.28 8.20 16.38
C LEU A 411 -9.42 9.36 15.83
N ASN A 412 -9.42 9.55 14.51
CA ASN A 412 -8.70 10.65 13.86
C ASN A 412 -9.19 12.02 14.34
N CYS A 413 -10.50 12.22 14.44
CA CYS A 413 -11.08 13.46 14.97
C CYS A 413 -10.61 13.75 16.40
N ILE A 414 -10.56 12.73 17.27
CA ILE A 414 -10.12 12.86 18.67
C ILE A 414 -8.63 13.18 18.76
N LEU A 415 -7.77 12.43 18.05
CA LEU A 415 -6.32 12.69 18.01
C LEU A 415 -5.98 14.07 17.43
N ASN A 416 -6.80 14.55 16.48
CA ASN A 416 -6.70 15.92 15.97
C ASN A 416 -7.00 16.96 17.06
N GLN A 417 -7.87 16.70 18.05
CA GLN A 417 -8.09 17.66 19.13
C GLN A 417 -6.93 17.72 20.13
N VAL A 418 -6.12 16.66 20.20
CA VAL A 418 -4.87 16.67 20.98
C VAL A 418 -3.79 17.46 20.25
N SER A 419 -3.53 17.12 18.98
CA SER A 419 -2.45 17.72 18.18
C SER A 419 -2.77 19.14 17.68
N LYS A 420 -4.05 19.45 17.47
CA LYS A 420 -4.54 20.73 16.94
C LYS A 420 -5.71 21.27 17.78
N PRO A 421 -5.51 21.59 19.06
CA PRO A 421 -6.57 22.17 19.87
C PRO A 421 -7.06 23.47 19.22
N ASN A 422 -8.38 23.65 19.11
CA ASN A 422 -9.00 24.78 18.38
C ASN A 422 -8.59 24.89 16.89
N GLY A 423 -8.10 23.81 16.29
CA GLY A 423 -7.60 23.80 14.91
C GLY A 423 -6.17 24.34 14.73
N ILE A 424 -5.47 24.67 15.81
CA ILE A 424 -4.11 25.23 15.78
C ILE A 424 -3.11 24.15 16.18
N PHE A 425 -2.15 23.86 15.31
CA PHE A 425 -1.12 22.84 15.57
C PHE A 425 -0.23 23.18 16.76
N ASP A 426 -0.14 22.25 17.70
CA ASP A 426 0.70 22.32 18.88
C ASP A 426 1.72 21.18 18.85
N ASN A 427 2.98 21.51 18.61
CA ASN A 427 4.06 20.52 18.48
C ASN A 427 4.29 19.72 19.78
N SER A 428 4.08 20.33 20.95
CA SER A 428 4.28 19.67 22.24
C SER A 428 3.19 18.62 22.46
N LYS A 429 1.93 19.00 22.26
CA LYS A 429 0.81 18.06 22.38
C LYS A 429 0.84 16.98 21.30
N ASP A 430 1.15 17.36 20.06
CA ASP A 430 1.36 16.39 18.98
C ASP A 430 2.45 15.39 19.40
N SER A 431 3.59 15.84 19.92
CA SER A 431 4.67 14.94 20.40
C SER A 431 4.22 14.02 21.54
N SER A 432 3.35 14.49 22.43
CA SER A 432 2.81 13.66 23.53
C SER A 432 2.02 12.44 23.06
N ILE A 433 1.45 12.47 21.84
CA ILE A 433 0.78 11.30 21.23
C ILE A 433 1.76 10.13 21.08
N GLY A 434 3.03 10.38 20.74
CA GLY A 434 4.03 9.30 20.61
C GLY A 434 4.21 8.54 21.92
N LYS A 435 4.43 9.29 23.01
CA LYS A 435 4.58 8.73 24.37
C LYS A 435 3.34 7.98 24.84
N PHE A 436 2.15 8.52 24.53
CA PHE A 436 0.90 7.83 24.79
C PHE A 436 0.85 6.47 24.08
N LEU A 437 1.24 6.38 22.81
CA LEU A 437 1.23 5.12 22.08
C LEU A 437 2.21 4.11 22.65
N GLU A 438 3.40 4.54 23.07
CA GLU A 438 4.38 3.68 23.75
C GLU A 438 3.80 3.09 25.04
N GLN A 439 3.17 3.92 25.87
CA GLN A 439 2.50 3.47 27.09
C GLN A 439 1.31 2.54 26.79
N PHE A 440 0.47 2.90 25.82
CA PHE A 440 -0.69 2.10 25.43
C PHE A 440 -0.26 0.68 25.00
N ILE A 441 0.75 0.57 24.14
CA ILE A 441 1.23 -0.74 23.68
C ILE A 441 1.84 -1.55 24.83
N TRP A 442 2.59 -0.92 25.72
CA TRP A 442 3.11 -1.58 26.92
C TRP A 442 1.97 -2.18 27.77
N GLU A 443 0.91 -1.39 28.02
CA GLU A 443 -0.25 -1.83 28.80
C GLU A 443 -1.03 -2.95 28.10
N GLN A 444 -1.21 -2.87 26.77
CA GLN A 444 -1.84 -3.93 26.00
C GLN A 444 -1.04 -5.25 26.06
N MET A 445 0.28 -5.20 25.91
CA MET A 445 1.12 -6.40 26.03
C MET A 445 1.02 -7.03 27.42
N ALA A 446 1.06 -6.21 28.47
CA ALA A 446 0.94 -6.67 29.84
C ALA A 446 -0.43 -7.32 30.14
N GLN A 447 -1.52 -6.76 29.61
CA GLN A 447 -2.87 -7.34 29.74
C GLN A 447 -2.98 -8.75 29.11
N HIS A 448 -2.13 -9.05 28.13
CA HIS A 448 -2.04 -10.34 27.45
C HIS A 448 -0.94 -11.26 28.02
N ASN A 449 -0.41 -10.95 29.22
CA ASN A 449 0.68 -11.70 29.87
C ASN A 449 1.95 -11.84 29.02
N ILE A 450 2.23 -10.86 28.17
CA ILE A 450 3.46 -10.80 27.37
C ILE A 450 4.50 -10.02 28.16
N LYS A 451 5.61 -10.69 28.50
CA LYS A 451 6.74 -10.03 29.16
C LYS A 451 7.48 -9.12 28.18
N CYS A 452 7.62 -7.87 28.56
CA CYS A 452 8.28 -6.83 27.77
C CYS A 452 9.39 -6.13 28.57
N TYR A 453 10.30 -5.49 27.85
CA TYR A 453 11.42 -4.71 28.36
C TYR A 453 11.48 -3.37 27.62
N ARG A 454 11.93 -2.30 28.26
CA ARG A 454 12.06 -0.97 27.63
C ARG A 454 13.08 -0.08 28.33
N GLY A 455 13.53 0.98 27.66
CA GLY A 455 14.33 2.06 28.24
C GLY A 455 15.58 2.41 27.44
N ASP A 456 16.34 3.37 27.97
CA ASP A 456 17.56 3.86 27.34
C ASP A 456 18.67 2.80 27.38
N PHE A 457 19.46 2.72 26.30
CA PHE A 457 20.60 1.82 26.20
C PHE A 457 21.88 2.53 25.73
N LYS A 458 23.00 1.91 26.08
CA LYS A 458 24.33 2.32 25.62
C LYS A 458 25.25 1.11 25.49
N SER A 459 25.99 1.04 24.39
CA SER A 459 27.02 0.00 24.18
C SER A 459 28.14 0.12 25.21
N LYS A 460 28.87 -0.99 25.43
CA LYS A 460 30.05 -1.07 26.29
C LYS A 460 31.14 -0.08 25.87
N ASP A 461 31.34 0.07 24.57
CA ASP A 461 32.30 1.02 24.00
C ASP A 461 31.80 2.48 23.98
N LYS A 462 30.56 2.72 24.43
CA LYS A 462 29.88 4.01 24.55
C LYS A 462 29.62 4.75 23.23
N LYS A 463 29.86 4.12 22.07
CA LYS A 463 29.69 4.73 20.74
C LYS A 463 28.26 4.61 20.22
N THR A 464 27.56 3.54 20.55
CA THR A 464 26.17 3.32 20.15
C THR A 464 25.26 3.55 21.35
N LYS A 465 24.24 4.37 21.19
CA LYS A 465 23.24 4.68 22.22
C LYS A 465 21.90 4.98 21.57
N GLY A 466 20.84 4.84 22.34
CA GLY A 466 19.48 5.14 21.90
C GLY A 466 18.47 4.75 22.97
N ASP A 467 17.21 4.71 22.55
CA ASP A 467 16.09 4.24 23.34
C ASP A 467 15.56 2.93 22.74
N CYS A 468 14.94 2.11 23.57
CA CYS A 468 14.25 0.88 23.21
C CYS A 468 12.80 0.99 23.68
N ASP A 469 11.89 1.31 22.76
CA ASP A 469 10.47 1.50 23.07
C ASP A 469 9.85 0.23 23.66
N LEU A 470 10.14 -0.93 23.06
CA LEU A 470 9.67 -2.22 23.53
C LEU A 470 10.53 -3.38 22.99
N LEU A 471 10.93 -4.31 23.86
CA LEU A 471 11.61 -5.55 23.53
C LEU A 471 10.84 -6.74 24.11
N ILE A 472 10.65 -7.79 23.31
CA ILE A 472 10.05 -9.06 23.73
C ILE A 472 11.06 -10.18 23.45
N LYS A 473 11.22 -11.11 24.38
CA LYS A 473 12.20 -12.19 24.27
C LYS A 473 11.65 -13.53 24.77
N ASN A 474 11.99 -14.61 24.09
CA ASN A 474 11.99 -15.97 24.64
C ASN A 474 13.35 -16.65 24.41
N ASP A 475 13.39 -17.98 24.46
CA ASP A 475 14.63 -18.76 24.34
C ASP A 475 15.21 -18.76 22.91
N ASN A 476 14.40 -18.46 21.90
CA ASN A 476 14.78 -18.59 20.48
C ASN A 476 14.75 -17.27 19.72
N TYR A 477 13.98 -16.29 20.20
CA TYR A 477 13.66 -15.08 19.46
C TYR A 477 13.70 -13.82 20.34
N ILE A 478 14.13 -12.72 19.73
CA ILE A 478 14.03 -11.36 20.27
C ILE A 478 13.28 -10.51 19.26
N PHE A 479 12.27 -9.76 19.69
CA PHE A 479 11.57 -8.76 18.88
C PHE A 479 11.86 -7.38 19.43
N LEU A 480 12.39 -6.51 18.59
CA LEU A 480 12.68 -5.11 18.87
C LEU A 480 11.61 -4.26 18.20
N PHE A 481 10.81 -3.55 18.98
CA PHE A 481 9.78 -2.67 18.47
C PHE A 481 10.24 -1.22 18.58
N GLU A 482 10.00 -0.47 17.51
CA GLU A 482 10.01 0.99 17.53
C GLU A 482 8.62 1.49 17.12
N ILE A 483 8.04 2.36 17.95
CA ILE A 483 6.67 2.85 17.86
C ILE A 483 6.68 4.25 17.25
N LYS A 484 5.83 4.47 16.24
CA LYS A 484 5.69 5.74 15.53
C LYS A 484 4.24 6.12 15.38
N LYS A 485 3.91 7.34 15.81
CA LYS A 485 2.62 7.97 15.49
C LYS A 485 2.46 8.37 14.02
N LYS A 486 3.55 8.39 13.25
CA LYS A 486 3.56 8.87 11.86
C LYS A 486 2.77 7.92 10.97
N SER A 487 1.96 8.51 10.09
CA SER A 487 1.10 7.81 9.14
C SER A 487 1.29 8.42 7.76
N LEU A 488 0.87 7.72 6.70
CA LEU A 488 0.85 8.31 5.35
C LEU A 488 0.01 9.58 5.37
N THR A 489 0.58 10.67 4.89
CA THR A 489 -0.14 11.91 4.68
C THR A 489 -1.10 11.79 3.50
N ARG A 490 -2.15 12.62 3.46
CA ARG A 490 -3.08 12.66 2.32
C ARG A 490 -2.37 12.91 0.98
N LYS A 491 -1.26 13.67 1.00
CA LYS A 491 -0.40 13.92 -0.16
C LYS A 491 0.38 12.68 -0.59
N ALA A 492 0.88 11.86 0.33
CA ALA A 492 1.48 10.57 -0.02
C ALA A 492 0.40 9.61 -0.55
N MET A 493 -0.76 9.56 0.10
CA MET A 493 -1.92 8.76 -0.33
C MET A 493 -2.47 9.15 -1.71
N SER A 494 -2.19 10.36 -2.21
CA SER A 494 -2.53 10.79 -3.56
C SER A 494 -1.45 10.45 -4.60
N GLY A 495 -0.41 9.72 -4.21
CA GLY A 495 0.68 9.32 -5.11
C GLY A 495 1.84 10.32 -5.21
N THR A 496 1.92 11.37 -4.38
CA THR A 496 3.02 12.35 -4.49
C THR A 496 4.37 11.75 -4.09
N ASP A 497 5.28 11.62 -5.04
CA ASP A 497 6.54 10.85 -4.97
C ASP A 497 7.39 11.21 -3.74
N PHE A 498 7.82 12.47 -3.63
CA PHE A 498 8.71 12.90 -2.55
C PHE A 498 8.04 12.82 -1.17
N GLN A 499 6.72 12.97 -1.12
CA GLN A 499 5.97 12.86 0.12
C GLN A 499 5.88 11.40 0.58
N ILE A 500 5.73 10.45 -0.34
CA ILE A 500 5.78 9.01 -0.04
C ILE A 500 7.14 8.67 0.58
N ILE A 501 8.24 9.10 -0.05
CA ILE A 501 9.60 8.85 0.46
C ILE A 501 9.80 9.47 1.83
N LYS A 502 9.35 10.71 2.02
CA LYS A 502 9.45 11.39 3.32
C LYS A 502 8.65 10.67 4.41
N ASP A 503 7.42 10.24 4.13
CA ASP A 503 6.58 9.57 5.11
C ASP A 503 7.14 8.19 5.47
N LEU A 504 7.72 7.46 4.51
CA LEU A 504 8.45 6.21 4.77
C LEU A 504 9.77 6.43 5.53
N ALA A 505 10.47 7.54 5.29
CA ALA A 505 11.66 7.91 6.06
C ALA A 505 11.31 8.06 7.56
N ASP A 506 10.30 8.86 7.84
CA ASP A 506 9.89 9.25 9.19
C ASP A 506 9.22 8.10 9.97
N SER A 507 8.69 7.10 9.27
CA SER A 507 7.99 5.94 9.86
C SER A 507 8.85 4.67 9.84
N VAL A 508 9.20 4.16 8.66
CA VAL A 508 9.84 2.85 8.49
C VAL A 508 11.34 2.94 8.65
N MET A 509 12.03 3.76 7.85
CA MET A 509 13.50 3.75 7.82
C MET A 509 14.11 4.24 9.13
N ARG A 510 13.51 5.26 9.75
CA ARG A 510 13.89 5.70 11.10
C ARG A 510 13.83 4.55 12.10
N SER A 511 12.68 3.85 12.14
CA SER A 511 12.44 2.75 13.07
C SER A 511 13.39 1.57 12.85
N GLN A 512 13.56 1.16 11.60
CA GLN A 512 14.48 0.08 11.24
C GLN A 512 15.94 0.45 11.57
N SER A 513 16.33 1.71 11.39
CA SER A 513 17.67 2.19 11.76
C SER A 513 17.91 2.19 13.28
N GLN A 514 16.89 2.46 14.09
CA GLN A 514 16.98 2.39 15.56
C GLN A 514 17.06 0.95 16.03
N CYS A 515 16.21 0.07 15.51
CA CYS A 515 16.26 -1.36 15.81
C CYS A 515 17.60 -2.01 15.39
N ALA A 516 18.17 -1.61 14.25
CA ALA A 516 19.48 -2.10 13.80
C ALA A 516 20.64 -1.73 14.76
N LYS A 517 20.54 -0.58 15.44
CA LYS A 517 21.50 -0.20 16.50
C LYS A 517 21.37 -1.08 17.74
N ILE A 518 20.15 -1.39 18.16
CA ILE A 518 19.92 -2.28 19.31
C ILE A 518 20.41 -3.69 18.98
N GLU A 519 20.08 -4.20 17.79
CA GLU A 519 20.59 -5.47 17.27
C GLU A 519 22.12 -5.50 17.29
N HIS A 520 22.78 -4.42 16.87
CA HIS A 520 24.23 -4.31 16.91
C HIS A 520 24.79 -4.50 18.32
N VAL A 521 24.21 -3.81 19.32
CA VAL A 521 24.64 -3.91 20.72
C VAL A 521 24.45 -5.32 21.26
N LEU A 522 23.29 -5.96 21.00
CA LEU A 522 23.06 -7.36 21.38
C LEU A 522 24.11 -8.30 20.78
N LEU A 523 24.46 -8.12 19.50
CA LEU A 523 25.42 -8.96 18.80
C LEU A 523 26.87 -8.74 19.27
N SER A 524 27.27 -7.48 19.45
CA SER A 524 28.64 -7.08 19.80
C SER A 524 28.95 -7.30 21.28
N ASP A 525 28.03 -6.88 22.16
CA ASP A 525 28.28 -6.82 23.61
C ASP A 525 27.78 -8.07 24.32
N LYS A 526 26.99 -8.91 23.62
CA LYS A 526 26.29 -10.11 24.10
C LYS A 526 25.27 -9.86 25.20
N GLU A 527 24.97 -8.59 25.47
CA GLU A 527 23.96 -8.16 26.41
C GLU A 527 23.45 -6.75 26.05
N LEU A 528 22.26 -6.42 26.51
CA LEU A 528 21.65 -5.09 26.41
C LEU A 528 21.20 -4.68 27.81
N THR A 529 21.76 -3.61 28.35
CA THR A 529 21.29 -3.03 29.61
C THR A 529 20.37 -1.84 29.31
N LEU A 530 19.12 -1.96 29.72
CA LEU A 530 18.09 -0.95 29.60
C LEU A 530 17.96 -0.19 30.92
N THR A 531 17.81 1.13 30.85
CA THR A 531 17.64 2.00 32.02
C THR A 531 16.35 2.79 31.91
N ILE A 532 15.51 2.72 32.94
CA ILE A 532 14.28 3.52 33.07
C ILE A 532 14.12 3.96 34.53
N ASP A 533 13.93 5.27 34.77
CA ASP A 533 13.77 5.84 36.12
C ASP A 533 14.82 5.36 37.15
N ASN A 534 16.09 5.28 36.73
CA ASN A 534 17.24 4.74 37.47
C ASN A 534 17.23 3.23 37.76
N ASN A 535 16.18 2.50 37.36
CA ASN A 535 16.17 1.05 37.36
C ASN A 535 16.92 0.52 36.14
N LYS A 536 17.72 -0.52 36.35
CA LYS A 536 18.48 -1.19 35.29
C LYS A 536 18.02 -2.62 35.14
N GLU A 537 17.79 -3.02 33.91
CA GLU A 537 17.49 -4.40 33.55
C GLU A 537 18.43 -4.84 32.42
N THR A 538 19.09 -5.98 32.60
CA THR A 538 20.05 -6.51 31.63
C THR A 538 19.47 -7.74 30.95
N ILE A 539 19.41 -7.70 29.62
CA ILE A 539 18.99 -8.80 28.76
C ILE A 539 20.23 -9.43 28.13
N TYR A 540 20.45 -10.72 28.35
CA TYR A 540 21.54 -11.48 27.73
C TYR A 540 21.15 -12.00 26.35
N TYR A 541 22.09 -12.00 25.42
CA TYR A 541 21.93 -12.54 24.07
C TYR A 541 22.58 -13.93 23.99
N ASN A 542 21.76 -14.94 23.73
CA ASN A 542 22.12 -16.35 23.64
C ASN A 542 21.89 -16.88 22.21
N ASN A 543 22.30 -16.12 21.19
CA ASN A 543 22.14 -16.46 19.77
C ASN A 543 20.67 -16.60 19.31
N GLU A 544 19.75 -15.87 19.95
CA GLU A 544 18.37 -15.78 19.48
C GLU A 544 18.29 -15.07 18.13
N ARG A 545 17.29 -15.43 17.33
CA ARG A 545 17.00 -14.69 16.10
C ARG A 545 16.30 -13.37 16.42
N ILE A 546 16.89 -12.27 15.98
CA ILE A 546 16.41 -10.90 16.27
C ILE A 546 15.50 -10.42 15.13
N PHE A 547 14.29 -9.96 15.49
CA PHE A 547 13.32 -9.31 14.60
C PHE A 547 13.25 -7.81 14.88
N LYS A 548 13.18 -7.00 13.82
CA LYS A 548 13.11 -5.53 13.86
C LYS A 548 11.74 -5.08 13.39
N VAL A 549 10.92 -4.57 14.32
CA VAL A 549 9.51 -4.24 14.11
C VAL A 549 9.32 -2.73 14.11
N SER A 550 8.95 -2.18 12.97
CA SER A 550 8.38 -0.84 12.89
C SER A 550 6.88 -0.92 13.20
N LEU A 551 6.42 -0.22 14.23
CA LEU A 551 5.00 -0.16 14.60
C LEU A 551 4.44 1.23 14.36
N SER A 552 3.43 1.34 13.50
CA SER A 552 2.77 2.60 13.14
C SER A 552 1.38 2.73 13.76
N LEU A 553 0.89 3.95 13.98
CA LEU A 553 -0.46 4.17 14.49
C LEU A 553 -1.55 3.63 13.56
N HIS A 554 -1.47 3.95 12.27
CA HIS A 554 -2.45 3.55 11.26
C HIS A 554 -1.85 2.56 10.25
N ASP A 555 -2.72 1.86 9.51
CA ASP A 555 -2.32 0.99 8.42
C ASP A 555 -1.60 1.77 7.30
N PHE A 556 -0.54 1.18 6.74
CA PHE A 556 0.13 1.62 5.51
C PHE A 556 -0.23 0.72 4.31
N GLY A 557 -1.28 -0.10 4.46
CA GLY A 557 -1.75 -1.01 3.42
C GLY A 557 -0.69 -2.05 3.04
N ALA A 558 -0.46 -2.22 1.74
CA ALA A 558 0.46 -3.20 1.19
C ALA A 558 1.91 -2.97 1.61
N LEU A 559 2.30 -1.77 2.05
CA LEU A 559 3.68 -1.52 2.49
C LEU A 559 4.02 -2.27 3.78
N GLN A 560 3.02 -2.78 4.51
CA GLN A 560 3.15 -3.63 5.69
C GLN A 560 3.18 -5.13 5.35
N ASP A 561 3.07 -5.50 4.07
CA ASP A 561 3.33 -6.87 3.64
C ASP A 561 4.82 -7.19 3.73
N THR A 562 5.17 -8.38 4.21
CA THR A 562 6.55 -8.79 4.43
C THR A 562 7.40 -8.75 3.16
N ASN A 563 6.87 -9.22 2.02
CA ASN A 563 7.63 -9.21 0.77
C ASN A 563 7.83 -7.79 0.26
N ILE A 564 6.80 -6.95 0.38
CA ILE A 564 6.88 -5.54 -0.01
C ILE A 564 7.92 -4.81 0.84
N LEU A 565 7.89 -5.00 2.16
CA LEU A 565 8.89 -4.42 3.06
C LEU A 565 10.30 -4.88 2.72
N SER A 566 10.51 -6.19 2.51
CA SER A 566 11.81 -6.73 2.10
C SER A 566 12.32 -6.06 0.81
N THR A 567 11.44 -5.90 -0.18
CA THR A 567 11.76 -5.20 -1.43
C THR A 567 12.11 -3.74 -1.17
N ILE A 568 11.33 -3.01 -0.35
CA ILE A 568 11.61 -1.61 0.01
C ILE A 568 12.98 -1.47 0.69
N LEU A 569 13.28 -2.32 1.67
CA LEU A 569 14.56 -2.28 2.39
C LEU A 569 15.74 -2.58 1.45
N LYS A 570 15.61 -3.58 0.59
CA LYS A 570 16.62 -3.90 -0.42
C LYS A 570 16.86 -2.74 -1.38
N LEU A 571 15.79 -2.16 -1.93
CA LEU A 571 15.88 -1.01 -2.84
C LEU A 571 16.47 0.22 -2.14
N SER A 572 16.13 0.43 -0.86
CA SER A 572 16.66 1.55 -0.08
C SER A 572 18.18 1.52 0.05
N MET A 573 18.78 0.33 0.12
CA MET A 573 20.24 0.18 0.19
C MET A 573 20.93 0.30 -1.19
N GLN A 574 20.16 0.34 -2.27
CA GLN A 574 20.67 0.36 -3.66
C GLN A 574 20.39 1.67 -4.40
N VAL A 575 19.44 2.48 -3.92
CA VAL A 575 18.94 3.67 -4.61
C VAL A 575 19.06 4.91 -3.73
N ASN A 576 19.52 6.01 -4.32
CA ASN A 576 19.53 7.33 -3.70
C ASN A 576 18.49 8.24 -4.36
N PHE A 577 17.61 8.84 -3.56
CA PHE A 577 16.66 9.84 -4.02
C PHE A 577 17.21 11.25 -3.85
N ASN A 578 17.19 12.00 -4.95
CA ASN A 578 17.57 13.41 -5.01
C ASN A 578 16.51 14.18 -5.80
N ALA A 579 16.39 15.47 -5.54
CA ALA A 579 15.53 16.38 -6.30
C ALA A 579 16.33 17.59 -6.78
N GLU A 580 15.97 18.13 -7.93
CA GLU A 580 16.56 19.38 -8.46
C GLU A 580 16.16 20.58 -7.60
N ASP A 581 14.91 20.60 -7.11
CA ASP A 581 14.42 21.59 -6.18
C ASP A 581 15.07 21.41 -4.79
N GLU A 582 15.73 22.45 -4.30
CA GLU A 582 16.47 22.42 -3.04
C GLU A 582 15.57 22.16 -1.83
N THR A 583 14.34 22.69 -1.84
CA THR A 583 13.37 22.52 -0.75
C THR A 583 12.94 21.06 -0.66
N ILE A 584 12.59 20.46 -1.80
CA ILE A 584 12.23 19.03 -1.88
C ILE A 584 13.46 18.18 -1.52
N ASN A 585 14.64 18.51 -2.03
CA ASN A 585 15.84 17.74 -1.75
C ASN A 585 16.24 17.76 -0.26
N ASN A 586 15.98 18.88 0.42
CA ASN A 586 16.13 19.01 1.87
C ASN A 586 15.12 18.13 2.62
N MET A 587 13.88 18.01 2.14
CA MET A 587 12.89 17.07 2.71
C MET A 587 13.31 15.61 2.58
N LEU A 588 14.10 15.25 1.56
CA LEU A 588 14.64 13.91 1.35
C LEU A 588 15.90 13.61 2.18
N SER A 589 16.44 14.59 2.90
CA SER A 589 17.67 14.41 3.70
C SER A 589 17.51 13.39 4.82
N SER A 590 16.33 13.34 5.45
CA SER A 590 16.04 12.38 6.52
C SER A 590 16.06 10.94 6.00
N TRP A 591 15.51 10.69 4.80
CA TRP A 591 15.60 9.40 4.13
C TRP A 591 17.05 8.95 3.99
N ARG A 592 17.91 9.79 3.38
CA ARG A 592 19.33 9.47 3.18
C ARG A 592 20.04 9.21 4.52
N GLN A 593 19.78 10.02 5.54
CA GLN A 593 20.36 9.84 6.86
C GLN A 593 19.97 8.49 7.50
N TYR A 594 18.69 8.13 7.46
CA TYR A 594 18.20 6.89 8.07
C TYR A 594 18.62 5.65 7.28
N VAL A 595 18.63 5.73 5.94
CA VAL A 595 19.16 4.67 5.06
C VAL A 595 20.64 4.45 5.30
N ASN A 596 21.45 5.51 5.41
CA ASN A 596 22.88 5.38 5.71
C ASN A 596 23.11 4.70 7.06
N THR A 597 22.37 5.12 8.08
CA THR A 597 22.43 4.51 9.41
C THR A 597 22.03 3.04 9.36
N PHE A 598 20.89 2.73 8.74
CA PHE A 598 20.41 1.35 8.58
C PHE A 598 21.40 0.47 7.83
N THR A 599 21.98 0.99 6.74
CA THR A 599 22.97 0.29 5.91
C THR A 599 24.24 0.01 6.70
N GLU A 600 24.78 1.02 7.40
CA GLU A 600 25.98 0.89 8.22
C GLU A 600 25.83 -0.22 9.26
N TYR A 601 24.75 -0.19 10.05
CA TYR A 601 24.51 -1.17 11.10
C TYR A 601 24.13 -2.54 10.54
N THR A 602 23.40 -2.62 9.43
CA THR A 602 23.11 -3.90 8.77
C THR A 602 24.39 -4.59 8.31
N ILE A 603 25.32 -3.86 7.68
CA ILE A 603 26.62 -4.41 7.25
C ILE A 603 27.45 -4.85 8.47
N LYS A 604 27.46 -4.07 9.55
CA LYS A 604 28.15 -4.45 10.80
C LYS A 604 27.54 -5.72 11.41
N ASN A 605 26.22 -5.82 11.44
CA ASN A 605 25.50 -6.94 12.06
C ASN A 605 25.71 -8.23 11.28
N ARG A 606 25.69 -8.18 9.94
CA ARG A 606 25.97 -9.35 9.08
C ARG A 606 27.33 -9.99 9.37
N LYS A 607 28.37 -9.17 9.61
CA LYS A 607 29.71 -9.66 9.99
C LYS A 607 29.78 -10.36 11.36
N LEU A 608 28.78 -10.16 12.22
CA LEU A 608 28.69 -10.75 13.55
C LEU A 608 27.74 -11.94 13.62
N MET A 609 26.96 -12.19 12.55
CA MET A 609 26.01 -13.30 12.46
C MET A 609 26.67 -14.53 11.83
N GLU A 610 26.25 -15.72 12.25
CA GLU A 610 26.71 -16.99 11.65
C GLU A 610 26.11 -17.23 10.25
N VAL A 611 24.89 -16.72 10.02
CA VAL A 611 24.17 -16.85 8.75
C VAL A 611 23.72 -15.46 8.30
N GLU A 612 24.13 -15.07 7.10
CA GLU A 612 23.68 -13.82 6.48
C GLU A 612 22.23 -13.94 5.98
N ASP A 613 21.32 -13.06 6.44
CA ASP A 613 19.99 -12.89 5.84
C ASP A 613 19.98 -11.66 4.91
N ASP A 614 20.09 -11.92 3.60
CA ASP A 614 20.02 -10.89 2.56
C ASP A 614 18.60 -10.52 2.13
N ASN A 615 17.58 -11.21 2.65
CA ASN A 615 16.20 -11.03 2.23
C ASN A 615 15.34 -10.21 3.22
N PHE A 616 15.96 -9.68 4.29
CA PHE A 616 15.26 -8.89 5.32
C PHE A 616 14.03 -9.62 5.91
N ARG A 617 14.08 -10.95 6.03
CA ARG A 617 12.97 -11.76 6.59
C ARG A 617 12.79 -11.55 8.10
N ASN A 618 13.73 -10.85 8.71
CA ASN A 618 13.69 -10.47 10.12
C ASN A 618 13.15 -9.05 10.33
N ASN A 619 12.65 -8.39 9.29
CA ASN A 619 12.12 -7.05 9.36
C ASN A 619 10.59 -7.12 9.24
N ILE A 620 9.90 -6.42 10.13
CA ILE A 620 8.44 -6.38 10.19
C ILE A 620 8.02 -4.92 10.19
N PHE A 621 6.97 -4.60 9.43
CA PHE A 621 6.29 -3.33 9.49
C PHE A 621 4.80 -3.61 9.70
N MET A 622 4.25 -3.12 10.78
CA MET A 622 2.83 -3.30 11.09
C MET A 622 2.22 -2.06 11.74
N SER A 623 0.90 -2.06 11.86
CA SER A 623 0.15 -1.02 12.55
C SER A 623 -0.32 -1.50 13.94
N ILE A 624 -0.69 -0.55 14.80
CA ILE A 624 -1.32 -0.85 16.09
C ILE A 624 -2.59 -1.71 15.88
N PRO A 625 -3.51 -1.41 14.94
CA PRO A 625 -4.65 -2.29 14.65
C PRO A 625 -4.27 -3.73 14.30
N GLN A 626 -3.20 -3.93 13.51
CA GLN A 626 -2.71 -5.26 13.16
C GLN A 626 -2.12 -5.99 14.38
N LEU A 627 -1.40 -5.26 15.24
CA LEU A 627 -0.90 -5.78 16.50
C LEU A 627 -2.05 -6.19 17.43
N LEU A 628 -3.07 -5.35 17.61
CA LEU A 628 -4.26 -5.69 18.42
C LEU A 628 -4.99 -6.93 17.86
N THR A 629 -4.98 -7.11 16.53
CA THR A 629 -5.50 -8.33 15.89
C THR A 629 -4.70 -9.58 16.29
N ILE A 630 -3.38 -9.47 16.43
CA ILE A 630 -2.53 -10.57 16.93
C ILE A 630 -2.82 -10.82 18.40
N LEU A 631 -2.95 -9.75 19.20
CA LEU A 631 -3.19 -9.84 20.63
C LEU A 631 -4.52 -10.53 20.98
N ASP A 632 -5.58 -10.30 20.19
CA ASP A 632 -6.86 -11.02 20.33
C ASP A 632 -6.70 -12.55 20.35
N ASP A 633 -5.62 -13.08 19.76
CA ASP A 633 -5.31 -14.51 19.66
C ASP A 633 -4.06 -14.94 20.44
N SER A 634 -3.47 -14.08 21.28
CA SER A 634 -2.27 -14.41 22.07
C SER A 634 -2.44 -14.07 23.55
N ASN A 635 -2.14 -15.01 24.44
CA ASN A 635 -2.24 -14.85 25.90
C ASN A 635 -0.91 -15.14 26.63
N SER A 636 0.19 -15.28 25.88
CA SER A 636 1.53 -15.44 26.43
C SER A 636 2.60 -14.96 25.45
N THR A 637 3.81 -14.70 25.95
CA THR A 637 4.97 -14.35 25.11
C THR A 637 5.24 -15.39 24.00
N ASN A 638 5.11 -16.68 24.29
CA ASN A 638 5.39 -17.73 23.30
C ASN A 638 4.34 -17.79 22.20
N GLU A 639 3.05 -17.70 22.54
CA GLU A 639 1.97 -17.65 21.54
C GLU A 639 2.11 -16.44 20.63
N PHE A 640 2.39 -15.27 21.21
CA PHE A 640 2.62 -14.05 20.45
C PHE A 640 3.77 -14.20 19.44
N ILE A 641 4.90 -14.72 19.88
CA ILE A 641 6.09 -14.95 19.03
C ILE A 641 5.78 -15.94 17.91
N GLU A 642 5.08 -17.04 18.20
CA GLU A 642 4.73 -18.03 17.17
C GLU A 642 3.81 -17.46 16.08
N ILE A 643 2.83 -16.65 16.47
CA ILE A 643 1.92 -15.97 15.52
C ILE A 643 2.71 -14.98 14.65
N CYS A 644 3.58 -14.17 15.26
CA CYS A 644 4.42 -13.21 14.54
C CYS A 644 5.38 -13.89 13.56
N LYS A 645 5.97 -15.03 13.95
CA LYS A 645 6.88 -15.82 13.11
C LYS A 645 6.17 -16.46 11.93
N GLY A 646 4.97 -17.02 12.15
CA GLY A 646 4.17 -17.62 11.07
C GLY A 646 3.92 -16.66 9.91
N ALA A 647 3.93 -15.35 10.19
CA ALA A 647 3.75 -14.33 9.17
C ALA A 647 4.93 -14.15 8.20
N GLN A 648 6.13 -14.59 8.57
CA GLN A 648 7.36 -14.36 7.80
C GLN A 648 7.64 -15.44 6.74
N HIS A 649 6.96 -16.58 6.84
CA HIS A 649 7.28 -17.77 6.05
C HIS A 649 6.18 -18.19 5.07
N MET A 650 5.02 -17.54 5.13
CA MET A 650 3.87 -17.88 4.29
C MET A 650 3.19 -16.62 3.77
N THR A 651 3.01 -16.58 2.46
CA THR A 651 2.36 -15.49 1.75
C THR A 651 1.38 -16.05 0.73
N TYR A 652 0.19 -15.46 0.68
CA TYR A 652 -0.79 -15.66 -0.39
C TYR A 652 -0.74 -14.53 -1.41
N SER A 653 0.25 -13.63 -1.30
CA SER A 653 0.43 -12.47 -2.17
C SER A 653 -0.82 -11.56 -2.26
N THR A 654 -1.62 -11.54 -1.19
CA THR A 654 -2.80 -10.66 -1.11
C THR A 654 -2.41 -9.22 -0.75
N ARG A 655 -1.19 -9.05 -0.22
CA ARG A 655 -0.63 -7.81 0.36
C ARG A 655 -1.57 -7.14 1.36
N CYS A 656 -2.39 -7.93 2.05
CA CYS A 656 -3.34 -7.48 3.04
C CYS A 656 -3.15 -8.30 4.31
N PHE A 657 -2.55 -7.69 5.34
CA PHE A 657 -2.25 -8.36 6.61
C PHE A 657 -3.44 -9.17 7.14
N TYR A 658 -4.62 -8.55 7.16
CA TYR A 658 -5.86 -9.11 7.68
C TYR A 658 -6.31 -10.38 6.94
N LYS A 659 -6.18 -10.38 5.61
CA LYS A 659 -6.52 -11.54 4.78
C LYS A 659 -5.49 -12.64 4.92
N GLU A 660 -4.20 -12.30 4.86
CA GLU A 660 -3.09 -13.24 5.11
C GLU A 660 -3.30 -13.91 6.48
N TYR A 661 -3.54 -13.12 7.52
CA TYR A 661 -3.76 -13.59 8.89
C TYR A 661 -4.89 -14.62 8.98
N SER A 662 -6.07 -14.30 8.42
CA SER A 662 -7.21 -15.24 8.37
C SER A 662 -6.89 -16.54 7.63
N LEU A 663 -6.19 -16.46 6.48
CA LEU A 663 -5.84 -17.65 5.69
C LEU A 663 -4.83 -18.54 6.44
N ARG A 664 -3.81 -17.94 7.06
CA ARG A 664 -2.83 -18.68 7.89
C ARG A 664 -3.54 -19.39 9.05
N LYS A 665 -4.43 -18.70 9.75
CA LYS A 665 -5.19 -19.26 10.87
C LYS A 665 -6.06 -20.45 10.43
N GLY A 666 -6.66 -20.38 9.24
CA GLY A 666 -7.39 -21.49 8.63
C GLY A 666 -6.52 -22.73 8.39
N LEU A 667 -5.29 -22.55 7.88
CA LEU A 667 -4.38 -23.67 7.66
C LEU A 667 -3.94 -24.37 8.95
N TYR A 668 -3.64 -23.62 10.02
CA TYR A 668 -3.24 -24.23 11.29
C TYR A 668 -4.38 -25.02 11.93
N LYS A 669 -5.62 -24.52 11.86
CA LYS A 669 -6.81 -25.26 12.30
C LYS A 669 -7.05 -26.54 11.49
N GLY A 670 -6.83 -26.49 10.18
CA GLY A 670 -7.00 -27.66 9.29
C GLY A 670 -5.97 -28.78 9.48
N ARG A 671 -4.85 -28.54 10.17
CA ARG A 671 -3.85 -29.57 10.54
C ARG A 671 -4.12 -30.22 11.90
N SER A 672 -5.14 -29.76 12.61
CA SER A 672 -5.51 -30.21 13.97
C SER A 672 -6.69 -31.20 13.97
N ASN A 673 -7.21 -31.53 12.79
CA ASN A 673 -8.16 -32.62 12.50
C ASN A 673 -7.47 -33.61 11.57
#